data_AF-A0A966F1W7-F1
#
_entry.id   AF-A0A966F1W7-F1
#
_cell.length_a   1.000
_cell.length_b   1.000
_cell.length_c   1.000
_cell.angle_alpha   90.00
_cell.angle_beta   90.00
_cell.angle_gamma   90.00
#
_symmetry.space_group_name_H-M   'P 1'
#
loop_
_entity.id
_entity.type
_entity.pdbx_description
1 polymer ?
#
loop_
_entity_poly.entity_id
_entity_poly.type
_entity_poly.pdbx_seq_one_letter_code
_entity_poly.pdbx_strand_id
1 'polypeptide(L)'
;RVLRRPDDELMVKESGKYFEDFIDGTEKDNRSIILIIDEAHTNVTPDLAQQIIDYIDPKIVIHISATPKPEIVAKAADLNSYVTTDRARVVAEGLIKEKIITQTDEDLKQFKGKDLDEALLDLGLEKREELKQEFEKLGKKVNPLLLIQLPNDDTERVQAGEKTKEQITSDYLKKKGIKENKIARWFDNFPKPDGIEDNEDDYDVLLFKLAAGTGWDCPRASVLVMFRNVRVEQRYIQTVGRILRMPEPDLKEDYKSSPNLRVGYLYTNYNRKDITDNWIDKTQNKPAVYISKRKKGIKNIPPLQSAYVSRVDYGDLSNSAKFQASFIKSMNDIFGIDKDDIFGKAEKKLAKKGFDLDSSITNQIIVDAQFEDYDRINFEFQKKGHDVSLEMSQNDVEKTFNYLCFQLLKEQTEDRAKITNIARSWSPLKSAIRVWFKSVLGENSDYYYRVFIKDIQKDASSVFRPALTQALKNYRPILEKILAERAKKSEEKEAPIFTIQESYSYTEDYENLPTTLNVLENFYIRKDYDGKPNEVEFINYIDSKRNKIDWWFKQEIGQEYFAIKYFNTADQKFSLFYPDWIIKFKDGKIGIFDTKSGRTATDTEGRVLALAEKLKELGKNFVGGIVLKEGSIWHYNDSKDYKYIPGNLDKNWKKFEDLN
;
A
#
# COMPACT_ATOMS: atom_id res chain seq x y z
N ARG A 1 23.42 1.00 -12.18
CA ARG A 1 24.78 0.46 -11.88
C ARG A 1 25.50 -0.13 -13.09
N VAL A 2 24.82 -0.54 -14.17
CA VAL A 2 25.46 -1.17 -15.35
C VAL A 2 26.49 -0.28 -16.07
N LEU A 3 26.48 1.04 -15.87
CA LEU A 3 27.38 2.00 -16.54
C LEU A 3 28.35 2.75 -15.59
N ARG A 4 28.32 2.45 -14.28
CA ARG A 4 29.18 3.09 -13.28
C ARG A 4 30.48 2.30 -13.13
N ARG A 5 31.60 2.97 -12.83
CA ARG A 5 32.86 2.30 -12.47
C ARG A 5 32.63 1.49 -11.18
N PRO A 6 32.85 0.18 -11.17
CA PRO A 6 32.70 -0.63 -9.96
C PRO A 6 33.85 -0.35 -8.99
N ASP A 7 33.57 -0.40 -7.69
CA ASP A 7 34.59 -0.22 -6.64
C ASP A 7 35.58 -1.41 -6.56
N ASP A 8 35.15 -2.59 -7.02
CA ASP A 8 35.98 -3.79 -7.09
C ASP A 8 36.67 -3.88 -8.46
N GLU A 9 38.00 -3.86 -8.46
CA GLU A 9 38.84 -3.96 -9.66
C GLU A 9 38.58 -5.26 -10.45
N LEU A 10 38.16 -6.35 -9.79
CA LEU A 10 37.83 -7.62 -10.45
C LEU A 10 36.51 -7.56 -11.23
N MET A 11 35.68 -6.56 -10.96
CA MET A 11 34.39 -6.34 -11.61
C MET A 11 34.49 -5.36 -12.80
N VAL A 12 35.69 -4.85 -13.08
CA VAL A 12 35.93 -3.92 -14.18
C VAL A 12 35.69 -4.64 -15.52
N LYS A 13 34.82 -4.07 -16.36
CA LYS A 13 34.56 -4.53 -17.72
C LYS A 13 35.82 -4.51 -18.57
N GLU A 14 35.96 -5.52 -19.42
CA GLU A 14 37.05 -5.67 -20.39
C GLU A 14 37.16 -4.48 -21.37
N SER A 15 36.06 -3.76 -21.62
CA SER A 15 36.05 -2.55 -22.45
C SER A 15 36.64 -1.30 -21.79
N GLY A 16 36.76 -1.28 -20.45
CA GLY A 16 37.37 -0.21 -19.67
C GLY A 16 36.73 1.19 -19.80
N LYS A 17 35.45 1.29 -20.19
CA LYS A 17 34.75 2.57 -20.37
C LYS A 17 33.49 2.65 -19.48
N TYR A 18 33.48 3.64 -18.60
CA TYR A 18 32.42 3.96 -17.66
C TYR A 18 31.91 5.38 -17.88
N PHE A 19 30.75 5.67 -17.30
CA PHE A 19 30.18 7.01 -17.26
C PHE A 19 31.17 8.03 -16.67
N GLU A 20 31.84 7.65 -15.58
CA GLU A 20 32.85 8.46 -14.90
C GLU A 20 34.03 8.80 -15.81
N ASP A 21 34.50 7.87 -16.64
CA ASP A 21 35.63 8.13 -17.56
C ASP A 21 35.30 9.23 -18.58
N PHE A 22 34.02 9.34 -18.97
CA PHE A 22 33.56 10.39 -19.88
C PHE A 22 33.57 11.76 -19.20
N ILE A 23 33.17 11.83 -17.93
CA ILE A 23 33.21 13.05 -17.13
C ILE A 23 34.68 13.45 -16.88
N ASP A 24 35.48 12.54 -16.32
CA ASP A 24 36.90 12.76 -16.01
C ASP A 24 37.68 13.22 -17.26
N GLY A 25 37.42 12.60 -18.41
CA GLY A 25 38.03 12.98 -19.69
C GLY A 25 37.58 14.37 -20.18
N THR A 26 36.31 14.72 -20.00
CA THR A 26 35.77 16.03 -20.37
C THR A 26 36.36 17.14 -19.49
N GLU A 27 36.51 16.89 -18.19
CA GLU A 27 37.18 17.79 -17.25
C GLU A 27 38.67 17.95 -17.57
N LYS A 28 39.36 16.85 -17.87
CA LYS A 28 40.78 16.87 -18.26
C LYS A 28 41.02 17.67 -19.54
N ASP A 29 40.08 17.64 -20.48
CA ASP A 29 40.07 18.46 -21.69
C ASP A 29 39.64 19.92 -21.43
N ASN A 30 39.42 20.30 -20.16
CA ASN A 30 39.01 21.63 -19.70
C ASN A 30 37.71 22.13 -20.36
N ARG A 31 36.77 21.22 -20.59
CA ARG A 31 35.46 21.53 -21.17
C ARG A 31 34.42 21.70 -20.07
N SER A 32 33.60 22.74 -20.17
CA SER A 32 32.46 22.93 -19.25
C SER A 32 31.32 21.98 -19.60
N ILE A 33 30.72 21.36 -18.58
CA ILE A 33 29.55 20.51 -18.72
C ILE A 33 28.29 21.33 -18.41
N ILE A 34 27.26 21.20 -19.24
CA ILE A 34 25.90 21.69 -18.96
C ILE A 34 25.02 20.45 -18.83
N LEU A 35 24.33 20.33 -17.70
CA LEU A 35 23.46 19.20 -17.41
C LEU A 35 22.01 19.59 -17.64
N ILE A 36 21.30 18.84 -18.48
CA ILE A 36 19.87 18.99 -18.71
C ILE A 36 19.16 17.78 -18.11
N ILE A 37 18.25 18.03 -17.19
CA ILE A 37 17.47 17.00 -16.51
C ILE A 37 16.02 17.13 -16.98
N ASP A 38 15.60 16.18 -17.81
CA ASP A 38 14.21 16.05 -18.24
C ASP A 38 13.36 15.33 -17.16
N GLU A 39 12.06 15.63 -17.12
CA GLU A 39 11.11 15.14 -16.12
C GLU A 39 11.62 15.33 -14.67
N ALA A 40 12.15 16.53 -14.37
CA ALA A 40 12.83 16.80 -13.09
C ALA A 40 11.97 16.56 -11.82
N HIS A 41 10.64 16.49 -11.94
CA HIS A 41 9.72 16.17 -10.83
C HIS A 41 9.77 14.71 -10.36
N THR A 42 10.17 13.77 -11.22
CA THR A 42 10.30 12.33 -10.89
C THR A 42 11.74 11.91 -10.64
N ASN A 43 12.69 12.49 -11.37
CA ASN A 43 14.07 11.99 -11.43
C ASN A 43 15.03 12.62 -10.42
N VAL A 44 14.60 13.69 -9.73
CA VAL A 44 15.39 14.33 -8.67
C VAL A 44 14.90 13.83 -7.31
N THR A 45 15.49 12.75 -6.81
CA THR A 45 15.42 12.40 -5.38
C THR A 45 16.60 13.03 -4.65
N PRO A 46 16.45 13.47 -3.37
CA PRO A 46 17.49 14.24 -2.68
C PRO A 46 18.86 13.56 -2.62
N ASP A 47 18.92 12.22 -2.51
CA ASP A 47 20.18 11.54 -2.17
C ASP A 47 20.91 10.91 -3.37
N LEU A 48 20.20 10.23 -4.26
CA LEU A 48 20.84 9.48 -5.37
C LEU A 48 21.11 10.36 -6.60
N ALA A 49 20.23 11.33 -6.89
CA ALA A 49 20.44 12.27 -7.98
C ALA A 49 21.56 13.26 -7.66
N GLN A 50 21.66 13.71 -6.40
CA GLN A 50 22.66 14.69 -5.98
C GLN A 50 24.09 14.12 -6.07
N GLN A 51 24.32 12.87 -5.64
CA GLN A 51 25.64 12.22 -5.78
C GLN A 51 26.13 12.13 -7.23
N ILE A 52 25.21 12.02 -8.20
CA ILE A 52 25.55 11.98 -9.62
C ILE A 52 25.83 13.39 -10.13
N ILE A 53 24.97 14.36 -9.81
CA ILE A 53 25.12 15.75 -10.22
C ILE A 53 26.42 16.34 -9.65
N ASP A 54 26.73 16.06 -8.38
CA ASP A 54 27.96 16.50 -7.71
C ASP A 54 29.20 15.94 -8.39
N TYR A 55 29.16 14.68 -8.85
CA TYR A 55 30.27 14.08 -9.60
C TYR A 55 30.45 14.70 -10.99
N ILE A 56 29.36 15.08 -11.65
CA ILE A 56 29.41 15.71 -12.99
C ILE A 56 30.02 17.12 -12.92
N ASP A 57 29.98 17.78 -11.75
CA ASP A 57 30.33 19.19 -11.52
C ASP A 57 29.88 20.12 -12.67
N PRO A 58 28.58 20.10 -13.05
CA PRO A 58 28.13 20.87 -14.19
C PRO A 58 28.15 22.36 -13.89
N LYS A 59 28.61 23.15 -14.85
CA LYS A 59 28.59 24.62 -14.77
C LYS A 59 27.19 25.17 -14.65
N ILE A 60 26.21 24.53 -15.30
CA ILE A 60 24.80 24.89 -15.28
C ILE A 60 23.98 23.60 -15.25
N VAL A 61 22.95 23.57 -14.40
CA VAL A 61 21.91 22.53 -14.41
C VAL A 61 20.59 23.14 -14.86
N ILE A 62 20.00 22.59 -15.91
CA ILE A 62 18.70 22.99 -16.45
C ILE A 62 17.68 21.91 -16.09
N HIS A 63 16.74 22.22 -15.22
CA HIS A 63 15.61 21.35 -14.91
C HIS A 63 14.46 21.62 -15.88
N ILE A 64 14.04 20.61 -16.64
CA ILE A 64 12.91 20.66 -17.55
C ILE A 64 11.79 19.79 -16.95
N SER A 65 10.60 20.38 -16.79
CA SER A 65 9.42 19.67 -16.28
C SER A 65 8.15 20.43 -16.66
N ALA A 66 7.13 19.69 -17.12
CA ALA A 66 5.78 20.22 -17.32
C ALA A 66 5.01 20.35 -15.99
N THR A 67 5.37 19.56 -14.97
CA THR A 67 4.68 19.53 -13.67
C THR A 67 5.70 19.62 -12.51
N PRO A 68 6.42 20.75 -12.37
CA PRO A 68 7.47 20.86 -11.36
C PRO A 68 6.88 20.85 -9.94
N LYS A 69 7.57 20.20 -9.00
CA LYS A 69 7.17 20.21 -7.59
C LYS A 69 7.27 21.64 -7.02
N PRO A 70 6.37 22.06 -6.11
CA PRO A 70 6.40 23.41 -5.52
C PRO A 70 7.76 23.79 -4.92
N GLU A 71 8.46 22.82 -4.31
CA GLU A 71 9.80 23.00 -3.74
C GLU A 71 10.85 23.37 -4.80
N ILE A 72 10.78 22.76 -5.99
CA ILE A 72 11.69 23.07 -7.11
C ILE A 72 11.39 24.46 -7.67
N VAL A 73 10.10 24.82 -7.78
CA VAL A 73 9.68 26.14 -8.26
C VAL A 73 10.13 27.24 -7.30
N ALA A 74 9.92 27.05 -5.98
CA ALA A 74 10.35 28.00 -4.96
C ALA A 74 11.87 28.22 -5.00
N LYS A 75 12.65 27.14 -5.04
CA LYS A 75 14.12 27.22 -5.13
C LYS A 75 14.58 27.94 -6.41
N ALA A 76 13.94 27.68 -7.56
CA ALA A 76 14.27 28.35 -8.81
C ALA A 76 13.90 29.85 -8.78
N ALA A 77 12.81 30.21 -8.10
CA ALA A 77 12.41 31.60 -7.92
C ALA A 77 13.40 32.36 -7.04
N ASP A 78 13.84 31.76 -5.92
CA ASP A 78 14.84 32.35 -5.01
C ASP A 78 16.18 32.65 -5.73
N LEU A 79 16.51 31.83 -6.73
CA LEU A 79 17.72 31.96 -7.54
C LEU A 79 17.54 32.84 -8.80
N ASN A 80 16.35 33.44 -9.00
CA ASN A 80 15.97 34.13 -10.25
C ASN A 80 16.21 33.28 -11.52
N SER A 81 16.12 31.96 -11.40
CA SER A 81 16.40 31.00 -12.47
C SER A 81 15.13 30.33 -13.02
N TYR A 82 13.95 30.74 -12.54
CA TYR A 82 12.68 30.19 -12.99
C TYR A 82 12.26 30.79 -14.33
N VAL A 83 12.28 29.96 -15.37
CA VAL A 83 11.80 30.29 -16.72
C VAL A 83 10.52 29.51 -16.98
N THR A 84 9.46 30.23 -17.34
CA THR A 84 8.18 29.63 -17.74
C THR A 84 7.88 29.96 -19.19
N THR A 85 7.35 28.99 -19.93
CA THR A 85 6.91 29.18 -21.31
C THR A 85 5.40 29.39 -21.33
N ASP A 86 4.95 30.48 -21.94
CA ASP A 86 3.52 30.73 -22.12
C ASP A 86 2.92 29.72 -23.11
N ARG A 87 1.87 29.03 -22.68
CA ARG A 87 1.11 28.08 -23.48
C ARG A 87 0.65 28.67 -24.81
N ALA A 88 0.17 29.92 -24.82
CA ALA A 88 -0.33 30.54 -26.05
C ALA A 88 0.75 30.57 -27.14
N ARG A 89 2.03 30.74 -26.75
CA ARG A 89 3.17 30.66 -27.67
C ARG A 89 3.39 29.24 -28.18
N VAL A 90 3.29 28.23 -27.32
CA VAL A 90 3.45 26.81 -27.72
C VAL A 90 2.38 26.39 -28.73
N VAL A 91 1.13 26.84 -28.53
CA VAL A 91 0.02 26.64 -29.49
C VAL A 91 0.27 27.39 -30.79
N ALA A 92 0.71 28.65 -30.73
CA ALA A 92 1.04 29.45 -31.92
C ALA A 92 2.23 28.87 -32.72
N GLU A 93 3.14 28.17 -32.04
CA GLU A 93 4.21 27.40 -32.68
C GLU A 93 3.75 26.07 -33.26
N GLY A 94 2.48 25.68 -33.09
CA GLY A 94 1.94 24.46 -33.65
C GLY A 94 2.43 23.19 -32.97
N LEU A 95 3.06 23.29 -31.79
CA LEU A 95 3.56 22.12 -31.06
C LEU A 95 2.43 21.35 -30.37
N ILE A 96 1.41 22.08 -29.90
CA ILE A 96 0.25 21.51 -29.24
C ILE A 96 -1.06 22.09 -29.78
N LYS A 97 -2.13 21.29 -29.63
CA LYS A 97 -3.52 21.60 -29.90
C LYS A 97 -4.04 22.71 -28.99
N GLU A 98 -5.06 23.42 -29.45
CA GLU A 98 -5.57 24.63 -28.80
C GLU A 98 -6.30 24.37 -27.48
N LYS A 99 -6.99 23.24 -27.38
CA LYS A 99 -7.87 22.90 -26.26
C LYS A 99 -8.21 21.42 -26.22
N ILE A 100 -8.78 20.98 -25.10
CA ILE A 100 -9.47 19.70 -24.97
C ILE A 100 -10.97 19.94 -24.81
N ILE A 101 -11.78 19.10 -25.44
CA ILE A 101 -13.22 19.06 -25.23
C ILE A 101 -13.68 17.68 -24.76
N THR A 102 -14.73 17.64 -23.95
CA THR A 102 -15.36 16.39 -23.51
C THR A 102 -16.60 16.04 -24.32
N GLN A 103 -17.22 14.89 -24.05
CA GLN A 103 -18.57 14.61 -24.54
C GLN A 103 -19.56 15.74 -24.18
N THR A 104 -20.53 15.95 -25.07
CA THR A 104 -21.68 16.84 -24.87
C THR A 104 -22.89 16.07 -24.35
N ASP A 105 -23.88 16.76 -23.78
CA ASP A 105 -25.16 16.13 -23.42
C ASP A 105 -25.88 15.55 -24.66
N GLU A 106 -25.75 16.21 -25.81
CA GLU A 106 -26.36 15.76 -27.07
C GLU A 106 -25.72 14.46 -27.59
N ASP A 107 -24.39 14.35 -27.51
CA ASP A 107 -23.65 13.12 -27.83
C ASP A 107 -24.23 11.93 -27.07
N LEU A 108 -24.47 12.10 -25.76
CA LEU A 108 -24.92 11.04 -24.87
C LEU A 108 -26.40 10.68 -25.06
N LYS A 109 -27.24 11.64 -25.45
CA LYS A 109 -28.66 11.39 -25.78
C LYS A 109 -28.82 10.41 -26.93
N GLN A 110 -27.89 10.40 -27.89
CA GLN A 110 -27.91 9.48 -29.02
C GLN A 110 -27.71 8.02 -28.59
N PHE A 111 -27.12 7.80 -27.41
CA PHE A 111 -26.84 6.47 -26.85
C PHE A 111 -27.73 6.12 -25.64
N LYS A 112 -28.89 6.79 -25.51
CA LYS A 112 -29.84 6.53 -24.41
C LYS A 112 -30.23 5.06 -24.34
N GLY A 113 -30.00 4.43 -23.19
CA GLY A 113 -30.30 3.01 -22.94
C GLY A 113 -29.19 2.03 -23.32
N LYS A 114 -28.03 2.51 -23.81
CA LYS A 114 -26.80 1.71 -23.86
C LYS A 114 -26.01 1.83 -22.56
N ASP A 115 -25.16 0.84 -22.31
CA ASP A 115 -24.15 0.91 -21.26
C ASP A 115 -23.20 2.10 -21.53
N LEU A 116 -22.91 2.89 -20.49
CA LEU A 116 -22.11 4.11 -20.62
C LEU A 116 -20.71 3.83 -21.16
N ASP A 117 -20.09 2.71 -20.78
CA ASP A 117 -18.74 2.38 -21.26
C ASP A 117 -18.78 2.11 -22.78
N GLU A 118 -19.83 1.44 -23.26
CA GLU A 118 -20.04 1.22 -24.69
C GLU A 118 -20.31 2.54 -25.44
N ALA A 119 -21.10 3.45 -24.86
CA ALA A 119 -21.37 4.76 -25.46
C ALA A 119 -20.09 5.60 -25.62
N LEU A 120 -19.21 5.61 -24.60
CA LEU A 120 -17.94 6.32 -24.67
C LEU A 120 -16.98 5.71 -25.71
N LEU A 121 -16.99 4.38 -25.87
CA LEU A 121 -16.23 3.70 -26.91
C LEU A 121 -16.74 4.05 -28.31
N ASP A 122 -18.06 4.08 -28.49
CA ASP A 122 -18.69 4.48 -29.76
C ASP A 122 -18.29 5.91 -30.13
N LEU A 123 -18.40 6.87 -29.20
CA LEU A 123 -17.97 8.25 -29.40
C LEU A 123 -16.49 8.37 -29.77
N GLY A 124 -15.61 7.60 -29.09
CA GLY A 124 -14.19 7.60 -29.38
C GLY A 124 -13.86 7.07 -30.78
N LEU A 125 -14.54 6.00 -31.21
CA LEU A 125 -14.35 5.40 -32.54
C LEU A 125 -14.88 6.31 -33.65
N GLU A 126 -16.08 6.87 -33.48
CA GLU A 126 -16.69 7.81 -34.42
C GLU A 126 -15.82 9.05 -34.59
N LYS A 127 -15.35 9.64 -33.49
CA LYS A 127 -14.48 10.81 -33.54
C LYS A 127 -13.16 10.52 -34.24
N ARG A 128 -12.54 9.37 -33.99
CA ARG A 128 -11.30 8.98 -34.68
C ARG A 128 -11.52 8.90 -36.20
N GLU A 129 -12.61 8.29 -36.63
CA GLU A 129 -12.93 8.14 -38.06
C GLU A 129 -13.19 9.49 -38.72
N GLU A 130 -13.88 10.41 -38.05
CA GLU A 130 -14.05 11.79 -38.52
C GLU A 130 -12.70 12.50 -38.72
N LEU A 131 -11.79 12.41 -37.75
CA LEU A 131 -10.46 13.02 -37.84
C LEU A 131 -9.65 12.41 -38.98
N LYS A 132 -9.75 11.10 -39.19
CA LYS A 132 -9.08 10.40 -40.29
C LYS A 132 -9.53 10.93 -41.64
N GLN A 133 -10.85 11.05 -41.85
CA GLN A 133 -11.42 11.62 -43.07
C GLN A 133 -10.98 13.08 -43.28
N GLU A 134 -10.78 13.84 -42.19
CA GLU A 134 -10.29 15.22 -42.27
C GLU A 134 -8.81 15.29 -42.67
N PHE A 135 -7.95 14.42 -42.12
CA PHE A 135 -6.56 14.28 -42.60
C PHE A 135 -6.50 13.89 -44.08
N GLU A 136 -7.33 12.93 -44.51
CA GLU A 136 -7.41 12.50 -45.92
C GLU A 136 -7.81 13.65 -46.85
N LYS A 137 -8.77 14.50 -46.46
CA LYS A 137 -9.17 15.70 -47.22
C LYS A 137 -8.04 16.72 -47.36
N LEU A 138 -7.17 16.82 -46.37
CA LEU A 138 -5.96 17.65 -46.43
C LEU A 138 -4.80 17.00 -47.19
N GLY A 139 -4.98 15.77 -47.69
CA GLY A 139 -3.92 15.00 -48.35
C GLY A 139 -2.81 14.56 -47.40
N LYS A 140 -3.09 14.52 -46.09
CA LYS A 140 -2.14 14.12 -45.05
C LYS A 140 -2.18 12.63 -44.81
N LYS A 141 -1.00 12.01 -44.72
CA LYS A 141 -0.85 10.60 -44.38
C LYS A 141 -0.70 10.45 -42.87
N VAL A 142 -1.77 10.74 -42.15
CA VAL A 142 -1.83 10.58 -40.70
C VAL A 142 -2.97 9.63 -40.37
N ASN A 143 -2.63 8.50 -39.75
CA ASN A 143 -3.58 7.60 -39.13
C ASN A 143 -3.80 8.04 -37.67
N PRO A 144 -4.93 8.68 -37.32
CA PRO A 144 -5.16 9.09 -35.94
C PRO A 144 -5.29 7.88 -35.01
N LEU A 145 -4.66 7.95 -33.84
CA LEU A 145 -4.72 6.91 -32.81
C LEU A 145 -5.79 7.22 -31.76
N LEU A 146 -6.66 6.25 -31.48
CA LEU A 146 -7.57 6.27 -30.33
C LEU A 146 -6.90 5.64 -29.11
N LEU A 147 -6.71 6.43 -28.07
CA LEU A 147 -6.21 5.95 -26.79
C LEU A 147 -7.38 5.48 -25.92
N ILE A 148 -7.29 4.29 -25.33
CA ILE A 148 -8.27 3.79 -24.36
C ILE A 148 -7.55 3.42 -23.07
N GLN A 149 -7.77 4.22 -22.03
CA GLN A 149 -7.21 3.97 -20.72
C GLN A 149 -8.10 3.02 -19.94
N LEU A 150 -7.53 1.86 -19.59
CA LEU A 150 -8.18 0.85 -18.77
C LEU A 150 -7.83 1.04 -17.30
N PRO A 151 -8.76 0.77 -16.37
CA PRO A 151 -8.44 0.65 -14.95
C PRO A 151 -7.49 -0.54 -14.72
N ASN A 152 -6.78 -0.54 -13.59
CA ASN A 152 -6.07 -1.75 -13.18
C ASN A 152 -7.08 -2.85 -12.86
N ASP A 153 -6.80 -4.06 -13.32
CA ASP A 153 -7.65 -5.22 -13.01
C ASP A 153 -7.47 -5.60 -11.54
N ASP A 154 -8.56 -6.02 -10.91
CA ASP A 154 -8.53 -6.59 -9.57
C ASP A 154 -7.91 -7.99 -9.66
N THR A 155 -6.75 -8.19 -9.03
CA THR A 155 -6.05 -9.48 -8.96
C THR A 155 -6.94 -10.63 -8.50
N GLU A 156 -7.96 -10.35 -7.69
CA GLU A 156 -8.91 -11.37 -7.23
C GLU A 156 -9.94 -11.76 -8.32
N ARG A 157 -10.30 -10.85 -9.25
CA ARG A 157 -11.24 -11.14 -10.36
C ARG A 157 -10.62 -12.06 -11.42
N VAL A 158 -9.33 -11.86 -11.70
CA VAL A 158 -8.56 -12.76 -12.59
C VAL A 158 -8.53 -14.18 -12.01
N GLN A 159 -8.38 -14.32 -10.68
CA GLN A 159 -8.40 -15.62 -10.01
C GLN A 159 -9.78 -16.28 -9.99
N ALA A 160 -10.86 -15.49 -10.04
CA ALA A 160 -12.24 -15.98 -10.10
C ALA A 160 -12.74 -16.33 -11.52
N GLY A 161 -11.93 -16.08 -12.56
CA GLY A 161 -12.30 -16.36 -13.95
C GLY A 161 -13.31 -15.37 -14.57
N GLU A 162 -13.50 -14.21 -13.95
CA GLU A 162 -14.33 -13.13 -14.52
C GLU A 162 -13.60 -12.43 -15.68
N LYS A 163 -14.35 -11.97 -16.69
CA LYS A 163 -13.74 -11.22 -17.81
C LYS A 163 -13.15 -9.90 -17.31
N THR A 164 -11.91 -9.63 -17.69
CA THR A 164 -11.24 -8.35 -17.37
C THR A 164 -11.85 -7.20 -18.17
N LYS A 165 -11.62 -5.96 -17.71
CA LYS A 165 -12.08 -4.78 -18.47
C LYS A 165 -11.39 -4.70 -19.84
N GLU A 166 -10.16 -5.19 -19.92
CA GLU A 166 -9.40 -5.37 -21.16
C GLU A 166 -10.10 -6.32 -22.14
N GLN A 167 -10.56 -7.49 -21.67
CA GLN A 167 -11.28 -8.45 -22.49
C GLN A 167 -12.63 -7.90 -22.96
N ILE A 168 -13.40 -7.28 -22.05
CA ILE A 168 -14.70 -6.68 -22.40
C ILE A 168 -14.52 -5.61 -23.48
N THR A 169 -13.52 -4.74 -23.32
CA THR A 169 -13.22 -3.67 -24.28
C THR A 169 -12.74 -4.25 -25.61
N SER A 170 -11.83 -5.23 -25.60
CA SER A 170 -11.33 -5.90 -26.81
C SER A 170 -12.45 -6.60 -27.58
N ASP A 171 -13.33 -7.33 -26.88
CA ASP A 171 -14.49 -8.00 -27.47
C ASP A 171 -15.45 -6.99 -28.11
N TYR A 172 -15.65 -5.84 -27.47
CA TYR A 172 -16.49 -4.77 -28.00
C TYR A 172 -15.89 -4.14 -29.27
N LEU A 173 -14.59 -3.83 -29.27
CA LEU A 173 -13.88 -3.29 -30.44
C LEU A 173 -13.97 -4.25 -31.64
N LYS A 174 -13.80 -5.55 -31.41
CA LYS A 174 -13.99 -6.59 -32.44
C LYS A 174 -15.40 -6.63 -33.00
N LYS A 175 -16.41 -6.53 -32.11
CA LYS A 175 -17.82 -6.47 -32.51
C LYS A 175 -18.12 -5.24 -33.37
N LYS A 176 -17.39 -4.13 -33.16
CA LYS A 176 -17.44 -2.92 -33.99
C LYS A 176 -16.65 -3.01 -35.29
N GLY A 177 -16.01 -4.15 -35.57
CA GLY A 177 -15.28 -4.41 -36.81
C GLY A 177 -13.80 -4.04 -36.77
N ILE A 178 -13.27 -3.61 -35.62
CA ILE A 178 -11.83 -3.36 -35.48
C ILE A 178 -11.09 -4.70 -35.44
N LYS A 179 -10.17 -4.89 -36.38
CA LYS A 179 -9.38 -6.11 -36.49
C LYS A 179 -8.35 -6.18 -35.35
N GLU A 180 -8.03 -7.40 -34.90
CA GLU A 180 -7.08 -7.61 -33.80
C GLU A 180 -5.71 -6.97 -34.06
N ASN A 181 -5.22 -7.03 -35.30
CA ASN A 181 -3.94 -6.42 -35.69
C ASN A 181 -3.97 -4.88 -35.75
N LYS A 182 -5.14 -4.27 -35.58
CA LYS A 182 -5.32 -2.81 -35.47
C LYS A 182 -5.47 -2.36 -34.01
N ILE A 183 -5.45 -3.29 -33.06
CA ILE A 183 -5.55 -3.03 -31.61
C ILE A 183 -4.18 -3.28 -30.96
N ALA A 184 -3.50 -2.20 -30.60
CA ALA A 184 -2.30 -2.22 -29.79
C ALA A 184 -2.63 -2.39 -28.29
N ARG A 185 -1.72 -3.00 -27.54
CA ARG A 185 -1.82 -3.15 -26.08
C ARG A 185 -0.51 -2.75 -25.41
N TRP A 186 -0.60 -2.07 -24.27
CA TRP A 186 0.57 -1.72 -23.47
C TRP A 186 0.27 -1.68 -21.96
N PHE A 187 0.64 -2.76 -21.26
CA PHE A 187 0.49 -2.97 -19.82
C PHE A 187 1.06 -4.34 -19.43
N ASP A 188 1.44 -4.56 -18.16
CA ASP A 188 1.92 -5.83 -17.55
C ASP A 188 2.69 -6.81 -18.47
N ASN A 189 1.97 -7.57 -19.31
CA ASN A 189 2.52 -8.60 -20.22
C ASN A 189 2.67 -8.16 -21.68
N PHE A 190 2.31 -6.91 -22.00
CA PHE A 190 2.35 -6.33 -23.34
C PHE A 190 3.30 -5.12 -23.31
N PRO A 191 4.50 -5.22 -23.91
CA PRO A 191 5.41 -4.08 -24.03
C PRO A 191 4.82 -3.02 -24.96
N LYS A 192 5.41 -1.82 -24.97
CA LYS A 192 5.03 -0.77 -25.92
C LYS A 192 5.22 -1.31 -27.36
N PRO A 193 4.24 -1.17 -28.26
CA PRO A 193 4.46 -1.47 -29.66
C PRO A 193 5.50 -0.53 -30.28
N ASP A 194 6.38 -1.09 -31.10
CA ASP A 194 7.39 -0.34 -31.84
C ASP A 194 6.71 0.52 -32.93
N GLY A 195 7.19 1.74 -33.12
CA GLY A 195 6.70 2.64 -34.19
C GLY A 195 5.29 3.21 -33.99
N ILE A 196 4.62 2.96 -32.85
CA ILE A 196 3.25 3.45 -32.60
C ILE A 196 3.13 4.99 -32.65
N GLU A 197 4.25 5.70 -32.50
CA GLU A 197 4.36 7.15 -32.65
C GLU A 197 4.26 7.63 -34.11
N ASP A 198 4.59 6.77 -35.07
CA ASP A 198 4.70 7.13 -36.49
C ASP A 198 3.34 7.48 -37.08
N ASN A 199 3.26 8.60 -37.78
CA ASN A 199 2.00 9.13 -38.33
C ASN A 199 1.27 8.12 -39.24
N GLU A 200 1.99 7.25 -39.95
CA GLU A 200 1.43 6.26 -40.89
C GLU A 200 1.26 4.86 -40.26
N ASP A 201 1.57 4.70 -38.96
CA ASP A 201 1.48 3.40 -38.30
C ASP A 201 0.07 2.80 -38.37
N ASP A 202 0.02 1.48 -38.50
CA ASP A 202 -1.19 0.75 -38.81
C ASP A 202 -2.15 0.64 -37.61
N TYR A 203 -1.71 0.84 -36.36
CA TYR A 203 -2.60 0.72 -35.22
C TYR A 203 -3.65 1.82 -35.17
N ASP A 204 -4.91 1.43 -34.99
CA ASP A 204 -6.06 2.34 -34.90
C ASP A 204 -6.39 2.67 -33.43
N VAL A 205 -6.13 1.73 -32.52
CA VAL A 205 -6.49 1.81 -31.11
C VAL A 205 -5.33 1.32 -30.23
N LEU A 206 -5.05 2.02 -29.13
CA LEU A 206 -4.13 1.57 -28.08
C LEU A 206 -4.88 1.38 -26.74
N LEU A 207 -4.88 0.15 -26.23
CA LEU A 207 -5.32 -0.17 -24.86
C LEU A 207 -4.14 -0.06 -23.89
N PHE A 208 -4.24 0.75 -22.85
CA PHE A 208 -3.15 0.91 -21.87
C PHE A 208 -3.63 1.04 -20.42
N LYS A 209 -2.75 0.69 -19.45
CA LYS A 209 -2.98 0.87 -18.00
C LYS A 209 -1.97 1.86 -17.39
N LEU A 210 -2.26 2.34 -16.16
CA LEU A 210 -1.52 3.41 -15.47
C LEU A 210 0.00 3.20 -15.34
N ALA A 211 0.48 1.95 -15.23
CA ALA A 211 1.91 1.64 -15.05
C ALA A 211 2.72 1.74 -16.35
N ALA A 212 2.06 1.63 -17.50
CA ALA A 212 2.67 1.68 -18.82
C ALA A 212 2.78 3.11 -19.39
N GLY A 213 2.06 4.08 -18.83
CA GLY A 213 1.93 5.42 -19.39
C GLY A 213 2.93 6.46 -18.88
N THR A 214 4.23 6.17 -18.79
CA THR A 214 5.25 7.19 -18.46
C THR A 214 6.36 7.21 -19.51
N GLY A 215 6.72 8.40 -20.01
CA GLY A 215 7.90 8.60 -20.86
C GLY A 215 7.77 8.27 -22.35
N TRP A 216 6.62 8.52 -22.98
CA TRP A 216 6.47 8.40 -24.44
C TRP A 216 5.53 9.47 -25.01
N ASP A 217 5.73 9.85 -26.28
CA ASP A 217 5.03 10.93 -26.97
C ASP A 217 4.37 10.41 -28.25
N CYS A 218 3.07 10.62 -28.44
CA CYS A 218 2.32 10.11 -29.61
C CYS A 218 1.58 11.24 -30.32
N PRO A 219 2.22 11.93 -31.27
CA PRO A 219 1.64 13.09 -31.94
C PRO A 219 0.34 12.82 -32.71
N ARG A 220 0.17 11.60 -33.23
CA ARG A 220 -1.05 11.17 -33.94
C ARG A 220 -2.23 10.83 -33.02
N ALA A 221 -2.05 10.84 -31.71
CA ALA A 221 -3.14 10.65 -30.75
C ALA A 221 -3.94 11.95 -30.59
N SER A 222 -5.25 11.88 -30.84
CA SER A 222 -6.15 13.04 -30.70
C SER A 222 -7.41 12.72 -29.90
N VAL A 223 -7.69 11.43 -29.67
CA VAL A 223 -8.89 10.97 -28.98
C VAL A 223 -8.49 10.06 -27.82
N LEU A 224 -9.06 10.30 -26.65
CA LEU A 224 -8.82 9.52 -25.44
C LEU A 224 -10.14 9.13 -24.80
N VAL A 225 -10.42 7.82 -24.73
CA VAL A 225 -11.47 7.26 -23.88
C VAL A 225 -10.85 6.87 -22.56
N MET A 226 -11.30 7.48 -21.47
CA MET A 226 -10.74 7.28 -20.14
C MET A 226 -11.80 6.73 -19.19
N PHE A 227 -11.67 5.45 -18.83
CA PHE A 227 -12.53 4.83 -17.83
C PHE A 227 -12.06 5.14 -16.40
N ARG A 228 -13.02 5.36 -15.49
CA ARG A 228 -12.80 5.63 -14.06
C ARG A 228 -11.91 4.59 -13.37
N ASN A 229 -10.89 5.07 -12.66
CA ASN A 229 -10.10 4.30 -11.70
C ASN A 229 -10.29 4.88 -10.29
N VAL A 230 -10.52 4.03 -9.29
CA VAL A 230 -10.87 4.45 -7.91
C VAL A 230 -9.67 5.06 -7.17
N ARG A 231 -8.48 5.08 -7.79
CA ARG A 231 -7.25 5.57 -7.18
C ARG A 231 -6.41 6.40 -8.17
N VAL A 232 -6.07 7.61 -7.71
CA VAL A 232 -4.92 8.46 -8.04
C VAL A 232 -5.17 9.68 -8.96
N GLU A 233 -4.85 10.86 -8.41
CA GLU A 233 -5.05 12.19 -9.02
C GLU A 233 -3.83 12.85 -9.65
N GLN A 234 -2.61 12.33 -9.47
CA GLN A 234 -1.42 13.02 -10.02
C GLN A 234 -1.06 12.62 -11.46
N ARG A 235 -1.61 11.52 -12.00
CA ARG A 235 -1.26 11.02 -13.35
C ARG A 235 -2.23 11.43 -14.46
N TYR A 236 -3.26 12.21 -14.11
CA TYR A 236 -4.30 12.62 -15.04
C TYR A 236 -3.78 13.60 -16.11
N ILE A 237 -3.08 14.65 -15.67
CA ILE A 237 -2.49 15.70 -16.54
C ILE A 237 -1.55 15.09 -17.58
N GLN A 238 -0.65 14.18 -17.16
CA GLN A 238 0.28 13.51 -18.07
C GLN A 238 -0.42 12.65 -19.13
N THR A 239 -1.58 12.08 -18.80
CA THR A 239 -2.32 11.23 -19.75
C THR A 239 -3.10 12.05 -20.75
N VAL A 240 -3.76 13.11 -20.29
CA VAL A 240 -4.47 14.03 -21.17
C VAL A 240 -3.51 14.84 -22.04
N GLY A 241 -2.30 15.15 -21.56
CA GLY A 241 -1.25 15.81 -22.37
C GLY A 241 -0.88 15.06 -23.65
N ARG A 242 -1.13 13.74 -23.73
CA ARG A 242 -0.81 12.92 -24.91
C ARG A 242 -1.67 13.25 -26.13
N ILE A 243 -2.93 13.59 -25.92
CA ILE A 243 -3.84 13.92 -27.02
C ILE A 243 -3.70 15.36 -27.50
N LEU A 244 -2.81 16.15 -26.87
CA LEU A 244 -2.60 17.55 -27.22
C LEU A 244 -1.48 17.77 -28.22
N ARG A 245 -0.68 16.77 -28.57
CA ARG A 245 0.43 16.96 -29.53
C ARG A 245 -0.10 17.14 -30.95
N MET A 246 0.62 17.91 -31.75
CA MET A 246 0.34 18.03 -33.19
C MET A 246 1.19 17.03 -33.96
N PRO A 247 0.63 16.28 -34.93
CA PRO A 247 1.33 15.23 -35.67
C PRO A 247 2.45 15.76 -36.58
N GLU A 248 2.33 17.01 -37.04
CA GLU A 248 3.28 17.67 -37.93
C GLU A 248 3.47 19.13 -37.48
N PRO A 249 4.19 19.38 -36.38
CA PRO A 249 4.30 20.73 -35.80
C PRO A 249 4.88 21.76 -36.77
N ASP A 250 5.83 21.34 -37.61
CA ASP A 250 6.46 22.20 -38.62
C ASP A 250 5.51 22.60 -39.77
N LEU A 251 4.37 21.90 -39.90
CA LEU A 251 3.35 22.13 -40.94
C LEU A 251 2.07 22.75 -40.37
N LYS A 252 2.18 23.51 -39.27
CA LYS A 252 1.05 24.13 -38.55
C LYS A 252 0.06 24.91 -39.44
N GLU A 253 0.54 25.50 -40.52
CA GLU A 253 -0.27 26.29 -41.46
C GLU A 253 -1.31 25.42 -42.20
N ASP A 254 -0.99 24.16 -42.48
CA ASP A 254 -1.86 23.23 -43.22
C ASP A 254 -3.12 22.87 -42.41
N TYR A 255 -3.09 23.07 -41.09
CA TYR A 255 -4.17 22.75 -40.17
C TYR A 255 -5.13 23.92 -39.91
N LYS A 256 -4.86 25.12 -40.44
CA LYS A 256 -5.66 26.33 -40.16
C LYS A 256 -7.12 26.22 -40.60
N SER A 257 -7.38 25.55 -41.72
CA SER A 257 -8.74 25.31 -42.24
C SER A 257 -9.45 24.12 -41.59
N SER A 258 -8.79 23.43 -40.65
CA SER A 258 -9.28 22.21 -40.01
C SER A 258 -9.24 22.32 -38.48
N PRO A 259 -10.15 23.11 -37.88
CA PRO A 259 -10.14 23.35 -36.44
C PRO A 259 -10.25 22.07 -35.59
N ASN A 260 -10.94 21.04 -36.08
CA ASN A 260 -11.11 19.78 -35.35
C ASN A 260 -9.77 19.06 -35.11
N LEU A 261 -8.85 19.12 -36.08
CA LEU A 261 -7.52 18.53 -35.95
C LEU A 261 -6.65 19.25 -34.90
N ARG A 262 -7.06 20.46 -34.50
CA ARG A 262 -6.39 21.30 -33.50
C ARG A 262 -7.03 21.20 -32.11
N VAL A 263 -7.89 20.19 -31.88
CA VAL A 263 -8.57 19.91 -30.62
C VAL A 263 -8.27 18.48 -30.13
N GLY A 264 -8.03 18.33 -28.83
CA GLY A 264 -8.00 17.02 -28.17
C GLY A 264 -9.40 16.61 -27.70
N TYR A 265 -9.79 15.36 -27.93
CA TYR A 265 -11.11 14.85 -27.55
C TYR A 265 -10.97 13.86 -26.40
N LEU A 266 -11.67 14.14 -25.29
CA LEU A 266 -11.64 13.32 -24.08
C LEU A 266 -13.04 12.79 -23.76
N TYR A 267 -13.23 11.48 -23.87
CA TYR A 267 -14.46 10.79 -23.54
C TYR A 267 -14.32 10.07 -22.20
N THR A 268 -15.12 10.44 -21.19
CA THR A 268 -14.91 9.91 -19.84
C THR A 268 -16.16 9.87 -18.95
N ASN A 269 -16.19 8.92 -18.02
CA ASN A 269 -17.22 8.77 -16.97
C ASN A 269 -16.78 9.31 -15.59
N TYR A 270 -15.80 10.23 -15.52
CA TYR A 270 -15.39 10.85 -14.26
C TYR A 270 -16.47 11.75 -13.66
N ASN A 271 -16.56 11.70 -12.33
CA ASN A 271 -17.36 12.61 -11.52
C ASN A 271 -16.46 13.73 -10.97
N ARG A 272 -17.00 14.96 -10.88
CA ARG A 272 -16.32 16.13 -10.29
C ARG A 272 -15.78 15.88 -8.87
N LYS A 273 -16.43 15.00 -8.10
CA LYS A 273 -16.07 14.66 -6.71
C LYS A 273 -14.93 13.64 -6.58
N ASP A 274 -14.52 12.98 -7.66
CA ASP A 274 -13.45 11.97 -7.63
C ASP A 274 -12.04 12.59 -7.68
N ILE A 275 -11.96 13.90 -7.89
CA ILE A 275 -10.73 14.69 -7.92
C ILE A 275 -10.58 15.36 -6.54
N THR A 276 -10.23 14.59 -5.51
CA THR A 276 -9.77 15.14 -4.22
C THR A 276 -8.45 14.56 -3.68
N ASP A 277 -7.46 15.44 -3.50
CA ASP A 277 -6.07 15.18 -3.10
C ASP A 277 -5.93 14.34 -1.81
N ASN A 278 -4.94 13.44 -1.86
CA ASN A 278 -4.17 12.80 -0.77
C ASN A 278 -4.63 11.43 -0.24
N TRP A 279 -3.77 10.42 -0.44
CA TRP A 279 -3.46 9.38 0.55
C TRP A 279 -1.99 8.93 0.42
N ILE A 280 -1.14 9.33 1.39
CA ILE A 280 0.20 8.74 1.61
C ILE A 280 0.07 7.81 2.82
N ASP A 281 0.26 6.51 2.60
CA ASP A 281 0.34 5.51 3.66
C ASP A 281 1.73 5.56 4.32
N LYS A 282 1.77 5.87 5.61
CA LYS A 282 2.98 5.82 6.45
C LYS A 282 3.07 4.45 7.12
N THR A 283 3.57 3.45 6.41
CA THR A 283 4.10 2.23 7.05
C THR A 283 5.39 1.80 6.35
N GLN A 284 6.53 2.38 6.74
CA GLN A 284 7.83 1.91 6.27
C GLN A 284 8.38 0.83 7.21
N ASN A 285 8.49 -0.39 6.68
CA ASN A 285 9.40 -1.41 7.21
C ASN A 285 10.84 -0.96 6.97
N LYS A 286 11.54 -0.49 8.02
CA LYS A 286 12.96 -0.14 7.92
C LYS A 286 13.82 -1.40 7.73
N PRO A 287 14.80 -1.41 6.81
CA PRO A 287 15.70 -2.55 6.62
C PRO A 287 16.68 -2.68 7.80
N ALA A 288 17.13 -3.91 8.07
CA ALA A 288 18.24 -4.15 9.00
C ALA A 288 19.56 -3.74 8.33
N VAL A 289 20.39 -2.98 9.03
CA VAL A 289 21.66 -2.42 8.54
C VAL A 289 22.87 -2.90 9.34
N TYR A 290 22.67 -3.51 10.51
CA TYR A 290 23.72 -4.14 11.31
C TYR A 290 23.48 -5.63 11.47
N ILE A 291 24.54 -6.44 11.43
CA ILE A 291 24.51 -7.87 11.69
C ILE A 291 25.59 -8.20 12.70
N SER A 292 25.27 -9.02 13.69
CA SER A 292 26.23 -9.54 14.68
C SER A 292 26.17 -11.05 14.75
N LYS A 293 27.33 -11.70 14.82
CA LYS A 293 27.44 -13.16 14.90
C LYS A 293 27.70 -13.62 16.33
N ARG A 294 27.25 -14.82 16.65
CA ARG A 294 27.60 -15.49 17.92
C ARG A 294 29.09 -15.80 17.97
N LYS A 295 29.75 -15.43 19.07
CA LYS A 295 31.17 -15.70 19.31
C LYS A 295 31.47 -17.20 19.22
N LYS A 296 32.63 -17.53 18.65
CA LYS A 296 33.13 -18.91 18.55
C LYS A 296 33.28 -19.51 19.96
N GLY A 297 32.80 -20.75 20.14
CA GLY A 297 32.90 -21.48 21.41
C GLY A 297 31.68 -21.35 22.34
N ILE A 298 30.76 -20.41 22.08
CA ILE A 298 29.50 -20.33 22.83
C ILE A 298 28.61 -21.53 22.45
N LYS A 299 28.36 -22.41 23.42
CA LYS A 299 27.43 -23.54 23.29
C LYS A 299 26.03 -23.12 23.74
N ASN A 300 25.01 -23.70 23.13
CA ASN A 300 23.64 -23.53 23.59
C ASN A 300 23.45 -24.09 25.01
N ILE A 301 22.49 -23.51 25.72
CA ILE A 301 22.08 -23.96 27.06
C ILE A 301 21.29 -25.27 26.97
N PRO A 302 21.14 -26.03 28.08
CA PRO A 302 20.23 -27.18 28.13
C PRO A 302 18.83 -26.81 27.58
N PRO A 303 18.10 -27.76 26.95
CA PRO A 303 16.84 -27.47 26.28
C PRO A 303 15.89 -26.65 27.15
N LEU A 304 15.74 -25.38 26.79
CA LEU A 304 14.87 -24.44 27.47
C LEU A 304 13.65 -24.21 26.58
N GLN A 305 12.50 -24.78 26.95
CA GLN A 305 11.27 -24.59 26.19
C GLN A 305 10.79 -23.13 26.33
N SER A 306 10.81 -22.41 25.21
CA SER A 306 10.27 -21.05 25.11
C SER A 306 8.75 -21.10 25.01
N ALA A 307 8.08 -20.15 25.65
CA ALA A 307 6.66 -19.94 25.41
C ALA A 307 6.47 -19.40 23.99
N TYR A 308 5.42 -19.86 23.34
CA TYR A 308 5.05 -19.37 22.02
C TYR A 308 3.58 -19.03 22.03
N VAL A 309 3.28 -17.81 21.61
CA VAL A 309 1.92 -17.38 21.30
C VAL A 309 1.93 -17.05 19.82
N SER A 310 1.40 -17.96 19.00
CA SER A 310 1.11 -17.63 17.62
C SER A 310 0.16 -16.44 17.59
N ARG A 311 0.42 -15.50 16.68
CA ARG A 311 -0.57 -14.48 16.32
C ARG A 311 -1.73 -15.21 15.63
N VAL A 312 -2.66 -15.71 16.42
CA VAL A 312 -3.87 -16.37 15.91
C VAL A 312 -4.87 -15.35 15.40
N ASP A 313 -4.82 -14.13 15.94
CA ASP A 313 -5.66 -13.01 15.57
C ASP A 313 -4.93 -12.07 14.61
N TYR A 314 -5.29 -12.20 13.34
CA TYR A 314 -4.83 -11.33 12.25
C TYR A 314 -5.67 -10.07 12.10
N GLY A 315 -6.65 -9.85 13.00
CA GLY A 315 -7.59 -8.74 12.93
C GLY A 315 -8.61 -8.89 11.80
N ASP A 316 -8.77 -10.10 11.24
CA ASP A 316 -9.62 -10.38 10.08
C ASP A 316 -10.89 -11.17 10.44
N LEU A 317 -11.78 -11.38 9.47
CA LEU A 317 -12.99 -12.18 9.61
C LEU A 317 -12.75 -13.70 9.70
N SER A 318 -11.49 -14.15 9.80
CA SER A 318 -11.00 -15.52 10.01
C SER A 318 -12.02 -16.67 9.87
N ASN A 319 -11.85 -17.54 8.86
CA ASN A 319 -12.79 -18.61 8.49
C ASN A 319 -14.04 -18.06 7.78
N SER A 320 -13.87 -17.76 6.49
CA SER A 320 -14.87 -17.19 5.59
C SER A 320 -16.18 -17.99 5.56
N ALA A 321 -16.12 -19.33 5.61
CA ALA A 321 -17.31 -20.17 5.60
C ALA A 321 -18.17 -19.97 6.85
N LYS A 322 -17.56 -19.97 8.05
CA LYS A 322 -18.28 -19.70 9.31
C LYS A 322 -18.81 -18.27 9.35
N PHE A 323 -18.03 -17.30 8.86
CA PHE A 323 -18.48 -15.91 8.74
C PHE A 323 -19.70 -15.80 7.83
N GLN A 324 -19.64 -16.34 6.61
CA GLN A 324 -20.74 -16.31 5.65
C GLN A 324 -22.02 -16.93 6.22
N ALA A 325 -21.91 -18.09 6.88
CA ALA A 325 -23.07 -18.72 7.52
C ALA A 325 -23.69 -17.86 8.63
N SER A 326 -22.85 -17.26 9.49
CA SER A 326 -23.29 -16.35 10.55
C SER A 326 -23.91 -15.06 9.99
N PHE A 327 -23.33 -14.54 8.91
CA PHE A 327 -23.79 -13.34 8.22
C PHE A 327 -25.17 -13.57 7.61
N ILE A 328 -25.35 -14.62 6.81
CA ILE A 328 -26.64 -14.97 6.19
C ILE A 328 -27.72 -15.14 7.26
N LYS A 329 -27.42 -15.88 8.33
CA LYS A 329 -28.35 -16.04 9.45
C LYS A 329 -28.75 -14.69 10.05
N SER A 330 -27.77 -13.85 10.37
CA SER A 330 -28.02 -12.54 10.99
C SER A 330 -28.87 -11.65 10.08
N MET A 331 -28.57 -11.61 8.78
CA MET A 331 -29.33 -10.80 7.82
C MET A 331 -30.76 -11.32 7.67
N ASN A 332 -30.95 -12.64 7.61
CA ASN A 332 -32.28 -13.24 7.56
C ASN A 332 -33.09 -12.91 8.81
N ASP A 333 -32.49 -13.00 10.00
CA ASP A 333 -33.15 -12.66 11.27
C ASP A 333 -33.56 -11.17 11.30
N ILE A 334 -32.69 -10.26 10.84
CA ILE A 334 -32.94 -8.80 10.83
C ILE A 334 -34.05 -8.42 9.84
N PHE A 335 -34.03 -9.01 8.65
CA PHE A 335 -34.97 -8.70 7.57
C PHE A 335 -36.22 -9.59 7.56
N GLY A 336 -36.31 -10.57 8.46
CA GLY A 336 -37.46 -11.48 8.59
C GLY A 336 -37.59 -12.45 7.43
N ILE A 337 -36.45 -12.89 6.87
CA ILE A 337 -36.37 -13.83 5.75
C ILE A 337 -36.41 -15.25 6.30
N ASP A 338 -37.41 -16.02 5.88
CA ASP A 338 -37.59 -17.42 6.23
C ASP A 338 -37.19 -18.35 5.07
N LYS A 339 -37.42 -19.65 5.24
CA LYS A 339 -37.04 -20.66 4.23
C LYS A 339 -37.90 -20.61 2.97
N ASP A 340 -39.04 -19.93 3.00
CA ASP A 340 -39.98 -19.85 1.88
C ASP A 340 -39.75 -18.57 1.03
N ASP A 341 -38.98 -17.61 1.55
CA ASP A 341 -38.62 -16.35 0.86
C ASP A 341 -37.38 -16.44 -0.05
N ILE A 342 -36.79 -17.63 -0.19
CA ILE A 342 -35.59 -17.85 -1.01
C ILE A 342 -35.93 -17.88 -2.51
N PHE A 343 -34.90 -17.73 -3.35
CA PHE A 343 -34.99 -17.67 -4.82
C PHE A 343 -35.77 -16.44 -5.35
N GLY A 344 -35.47 -15.25 -4.81
CA GLY A 344 -36.02 -13.99 -5.33
C GLY A 344 -37.41 -13.61 -4.78
N LYS A 345 -37.91 -14.31 -3.76
CA LYS A 345 -39.27 -14.08 -3.21
C LYS A 345 -39.30 -13.08 -2.05
N ALA A 346 -38.14 -12.68 -1.55
CA ALA A 346 -37.98 -11.78 -0.40
C ALA A 346 -38.19 -10.28 -0.74
N GLU A 347 -38.35 -9.90 -2.02
CA GLU A 347 -38.44 -8.51 -2.46
C GLU A 347 -39.45 -7.69 -1.64
N LYS A 348 -40.67 -8.21 -1.45
CA LYS A 348 -41.71 -7.51 -0.67
C LYS A 348 -41.30 -7.27 0.77
N LYS A 349 -40.53 -8.17 1.39
CA LYS A 349 -40.05 -8.04 2.77
C LYS A 349 -38.92 -7.01 2.83
N LEU A 350 -37.99 -7.04 1.87
CA LEU A 350 -36.90 -6.06 1.77
C LEU A 350 -37.43 -4.63 1.53
N ALA A 351 -38.39 -4.47 0.61
CA ALA A 351 -39.03 -3.17 0.36
C ALA A 351 -39.72 -2.60 1.62
N LYS A 352 -40.48 -3.44 2.35
CA LYS A 352 -41.09 -3.05 3.63
C LYS A 352 -40.06 -2.66 4.70
N LYS A 353 -38.85 -3.18 4.61
CA LYS A 353 -37.74 -2.88 5.51
C LYS A 353 -36.90 -1.69 5.05
N GLY A 354 -37.26 -1.03 3.94
CA GLY A 354 -36.65 0.22 3.50
C GLY A 354 -35.69 0.12 2.31
N PHE A 355 -35.49 -1.07 1.73
CA PHE A 355 -34.74 -1.18 0.48
C PHE A 355 -35.51 -0.53 -0.67
N ASP A 356 -34.78 0.22 -1.49
CA ASP A 356 -35.27 0.65 -2.79
C ASP A 356 -34.91 -0.45 -3.81
N LEU A 357 -35.93 -1.07 -4.40
CA LEU A 357 -35.77 -2.17 -5.36
C LEU A 357 -35.71 -1.67 -6.82
N ASP A 358 -35.88 -0.38 -7.05
CA ASP A 358 -35.60 0.18 -8.37
C ASP A 358 -34.10 0.03 -8.67
N SER A 359 -33.78 -0.52 -9.84
CA SER A 359 -32.39 -0.77 -10.24
C SER A 359 -31.71 0.45 -10.87
N SER A 360 -32.44 1.54 -11.13
CA SER A 360 -31.85 2.71 -11.80
C SER A 360 -30.87 3.44 -10.88
N ILE A 361 -29.57 3.35 -11.16
CA ILE A 361 -28.56 4.17 -10.47
C ILE A 361 -27.92 5.07 -11.48
N THR A 362 -27.90 6.36 -11.15
CA THR A 362 -27.22 7.35 -11.97
C THR A 362 -25.88 7.73 -11.35
N ASN A 363 -24.90 8.00 -12.21
CA ASN A 363 -23.70 8.72 -11.87
C ASN A 363 -23.78 10.12 -12.49
N GLN A 364 -23.27 11.12 -11.76
CA GLN A 364 -23.06 12.44 -12.31
C GLN A 364 -21.77 12.44 -13.10
N ILE A 365 -21.88 12.69 -14.40
CA ILE A 365 -20.75 12.85 -15.30
C ILE A 365 -20.70 14.28 -15.80
N ILE A 366 -19.48 14.77 -16.04
CA ILE A 366 -19.26 16.12 -16.56
C ILE A 366 -19.44 16.08 -18.09
N VAL A 367 -20.24 17.00 -18.61
CA VAL A 367 -20.47 17.18 -20.05
C VAL A 367 -20.25 18.63 -20.46
N ASP A 368 -20.06 18.87 -21.76
CA ASP A 368 -19.91 20.20 -22.37
C ASP A 368 -18.75 21.01 -21.77
N ALA A 369 -17.69 20.32 -21.32
CA ALA A 369 -16.51 20.94 -20.76
C ALA A 369 -15.46 21.20 -21.85
N GLN A 370 -14.88 22.40 -21.80
CA GLN A 370 -13.77 22.83 -22.64
C GLN A 370 -12.62 23.29 -21.75
N PHE A 371 -11.43 22.77 -22.01
CA PHE A 371 -10.21 23.06 -21.27
C PHE A 371 -9.15 23.64 -22.19
N GLU A 372 -8.76 24.88 -21.92
CA GLU A 372 -7.60 25.52 -22.56
C GLU A 372 -6.35 25.35 -21.70
N ASP A 373 -6.47 25.51 -20.38
CA ASP A 373 -5.38 25.26 -19.43
C ASP A 373 -5.50 23.84 -18.85
N TYR A 374 -4.73 22.90 -19.42
CA TYR A 374 -4.76 21.50 -18.98
C TYR A 374 -3.82 21.22 -17.79
N ASP A 375 -2.88 22.12 -17.49
CA ASP A 375 -2.04 22.00 -16.29
C ASP A 375 -2.88 22.20 -15.02
N ARG A 376 -4.02 22.90 -15.17
CA ARG A 376 -5.05 23.06 -14.15
C ARG A 376 -6.32 22.27 -14.45
N ILE A 377 -6.25 21.23 -15.27
CA ILE A 377 -7.45 20.52 -15.72
C ILE A 377 -8.31 20.02 -14.56
N ASN A 378 -7.70 19.56 -13.47
CA ASN A 378 -8.40 19.14 -12.24
C ASN A 378 -9.25 20.27 -11.63
N PHE A 379 -8.73 21.51 -11.63
CA PHE A 379 -9.43 22.69 -11.14
C PHE A 379 -10.47 23.20 -12.15
N GLU A 380 -10.16 23.14 -13.44
CA GLU A 380 -11.10 23.52 -14.50
C GLU A 380 -12.28 22.54 -14.59
N PHE A 381 -12.08 21.23 -14.34
CA PHE A 381 -13.17 20.23 -14.23
C PHE A 381 -14.17 20.58 -13.12
N GLN A 382 -13.73 21.26 -12.05
CA GLN A 382 -14.61 21.75 -11.01
C GLN A 382 -15.43 22.99 -11.42
N LYS A 383 -15.01 23.72 -12.46
CA LYS A 383 -15.57 25.03 -12.84
C LYS A 383 -16.27 25.07 -14.20
N LYS A 384 -15.89 24.19 -15.13
CA LYS A 384 -16.35 24.14 -16.53
C LYS A 384 -17.31 22.97 -16.74
N GLY A 385 -18.15 23.09 -17.77
CA GLY A 385 -19.20 22.11 -18.06
C GLY A 385 -20.29 22.07 -16.99
N HIS A 386 -21.19 21.08 -17.10
CA HIS A 386 -22.21 20.81 -16.10
C HIS A 386 -22.39 19.30 -15.89
N ASP A 387 -23.03 18.94 -14.77
CA ASP A 387 -23.21 17.53 -14.42
C ASP A 387 -24.52 17.00 -15.03
N VAL A 388 -24.44 15.89 -15.76
CA VAL A 388 -25.59 15.13 -16.24
C VAL A 388 -25.65 13.78 -15.52
N SER A 389 -26.83 13.41 -15.04
CA SER A 389 -27.07 12.12 -14.41
C SER A 389 -27.34 11.06 -15.47
N LEU A 390 -26.39 10.14 -15.66
CA LEU A 390 -26.53 8.99 -16.56
C LEU A 390 -26.52 7.67 -15.80
N GLU A 391 -27.19 6.67 -16.33
CA GLU A 391 -27.19 5.33 -15.75
C GLU A 391 -25.78 4.73 -15.69
N MET A 392 -25.42 4.16 -14.55
CA MET A 392 -24.12 3.53 -14.35
C MET A 392 -23.93 2.30 -15.23
N SER A 393 -22.73 2.11 -15.77
CA SER A 393 -22.34 0.86 -16.44
C SER A 393 -22.30 -0.31 -15.46
N GLN A 394 -22.48 -1.54 -15.95
CA GLN A 394 -22.41 -2.74 -15.10
C GLN A 394 -21.06 -2.86 -14.37
N ASN A 395 -19.98 -2.50 -15.05
CA ASN A 395 -18.65 -2.53 -14.48
C ASN A 395 -18.45 -1.47 -13.39
N ASP A 396 -19.00 -0.26 -13.56
CA ASP A 396 -18.95 0.77 -12.53
C ASP A 396 -19.80 0.42 -11.31
N VAL A 397 -20.95 -0.22 -11.52
CA VAL A 397 -21.77 -0.80 -10.45
C VAL A 397 -20.94 -1.78 -9.64
N GLU A 398 -20.29 -2.75 -10.28
CA GLU A 398 -19.51 -3.74 -9.55
C GLU A 398 -18.29 -3.15 -8.82
N LYS A 399 -17.56 -2.23 -9.46
CA LYS A 399 -16.45 -1.51 -8.80
C LYS A 399 -16.94 -0.74 -7.57
N THR A 400 -18.07 -0.05 -7.70
CA THR A 400 -18.68 0.72 -6.61
C THR A 400 -19.11 -0.21 -5.48
N PHE A 401 -19.74 -1.34 -5.79
CA PHE A 401 -20.06 -2.39 -4.83
C PHE A 401 -18.81 -2.85 -4.06
N ASN A 402 -17.73 -3.20 -4.75
CA ASN A 402 -16.48 -3.65 -4.13
C ASN A 402 -15.87 -2.57 -3.21
N TYR A 403 -15.84 -1.32 -3.68
CA TYR A 403 -15.37 -0.19 -2.90
C TYR A 403 -16.19 0.02 -1.62
N LEU A 404 -17.52 -0.06 -1.72
CA LEU A 404 -18.41 0.09 -0.57
C LEU A 404 -18.25 -1.06 0.42
N CYS A 405 -18.00 -2.30 0.00
CA CYS A 405 -17.65 -3.39 0.92
C CYS A 405 -16.40 -3.06 1.75
N PHE A 406 -15.38 -2.46 1.13
CA PHE A 406 -14.17 -2.02 1.82
C PHE A 406 -14.46 -0.86 2.79
N GLN A 407 -15.19 0.17 2.32
CA GLN A 407 -15.55 1.33 3.16
C GLN A 407 -16.41 0.93 4.36
N LEU A 408 -17.39 0.05 4.16
CA LEU A 408 -18.25 -0.41 5.24
C LEU A 408 -17.49 -1.05 6.41
N LEU A 409 -16.41 -1.78 6.14
CA LEU A 409 -15.52 -2.30 7.19
C LEU A 409 -14.69 -1.18 7.84
N LYS A 410 -14.21 -0.22 7.05
CA LYS A 410 -13.42 0.92 7.52
C LYS A 410 -14.20 1.83 8.46
N GLU A 411 -15.49 2.01 8.19
CA GLU A 411 -16.38 2.87 8.96
C GLU A 411 -16.82 2.25 10.30
N GLN A 412 -16.51 0.98 10.56
CA GLN A 412 -16.87 0.32 11.83
C GLN A 412 -16.09 0.92 12.99
N THR A 413 -16.80 1.61 13.89
CA THR A 413 -16.23 2.22 15.10
C THR A 413 -16.53 1.42 16.37
N GLU A 414 -17.58 0.60 16.38
CA GLU A 414 -17.97 -0.17 17.56
C GLU A 414 -17.03 -1.34 17.83
N ASP A 415 -16.51 -1.46 19.06
CA ASP A 415 -15.49 -2.46 19.42
C ASP A 415 -15.85 -3.91 19.06
N ARG A 416 -17.13 -4.30 19.19
CA ARG A 416 -17.59 -5.66 18.87
C ARG A 416 -17.84 -5.90 17.38
N ALA A 417 -17.95 -4.85 16.57
CA ALA A 417 -18.12 -4.95 15.12
C ALA A 417 -16.82 -4.65 14.36
N LYS A 418 -15.86 -3.97 15.00
CA LYS A 418 -14.64 -3.49 14.38
C LYS A 418 -13.73 -4.63 13.93
N ILE A 419 -13.31 -4.54 12.67
CA ILE A 419 -12.34 -5.43 12.01
C ILE A 419 -11.13 -4.59 11.65
N THR A 420 -9.96 -4.92 12.20
CA THR A 420 -8.76 -4.09 12.08
C THR A 420 -7.97 -4.37 10.80
N ASN A 421 -8.09 -5.58 10.25
CA ASN A 421 -7.46 -5.99 9.00
C ASN A 421 -8.49 -6.02 7.86
N ILE A 422 -8.79 -4.84 7.34
CA ILE A 422 -9.78 -4.63 6.27
C ILE A 422 -9.34 -5.33 4.99
N ALA A 423 -8.04 -5.25 4.66
CA ALA A 423 -7.48 -5.83 3.44
C ALA A 423 -7.69 -7.35 3.33
N ARG A 424 -7.69 -8.09 4.44
CA ARG A 424 -8.00 -9.53 4.46
C ARG A 424 -9.49 -9.86 4.63
N SER A 425 -10.31 -8.87 4.96
CA SER A 425 -11.69 -9.08 5.38
C SER A 425 -12.73 -8.62 4.36
N TRP A 426 -12.37 -7.70 3.47
CA TRP A 426 -13.31 -7.18 2.47
C TRP A 426 -13.78 -8.28 1.50
N SER A 427 -12.91 -9.20 1.10
CA SER A 427 -13.27 -10.30 0.18
C SER A 427 -14.22 -11.33 0.83
N PRO A 428 -13.99 -11.81 2.07
CA PRO A 428 -15.00 -12.57 2.83
C PRO A 428 -16.35 -11.84 3.00
N LEU A 429 -16.32 -10.53 3.28
CA LEU A 429 -17.55 -9.72 3.37
C LEU A 429 -18.29 -9.67 2.05
N LYS A 430 -17.60 -9.29 0.97
CA LYS A 430 -18.10 -9.25 -0.41
C LYS A 430 -18.78 -10.56 -0.77
N SER A 431 -18.13 -11.70 -0.50
CA SER A 431 -18.68 -13.03 -0.75
C SER A 431 -19.97 -13.27 0.03
N ALA A 432 -20.01 -12.95 1.33
CA ALA A 432 -21.20 -13.15 2.15
C ALA A 432 -22.38 -12.27 1.71
N ILE A 433 -22.13 -11.03 1.32
CA ILE A 433 -23.12 -10.10 0.78
C ILE A 433 -23.68 -10.64 -0.54
N ARG A 434 -22.80 -11.06 -1.48
CA ARG A 434 -23.18 -11.67 -2.76
C ARG A 434 -24.09 -12.87 -2.55
N VAL A 435 -23.70 -13.81 -1.69
CA VAL A 435 -24.48 -15.04 -1.43
C VAL A 435 -25.83 -14.72 -0.81
N TRP A 436 -25.87 -13.80 0.16
CA TRP A 436 -27.13 -13.39 0.78
C TRP A 436 -28.07 -12.75 -0.24
N PHE A 437 -27.62 -11.70 -0.95
CA PHE A 437 -28.44 -11.03 -1.97
C PHE A 437 -28.90 -11.96 -3.09
N LYS A 438 -28.01 -12.83 -3.56
CA LYS A 438 -28.35 -13.85 -4.55
C LYS A 438 -29.51 -14.74 -4.08
N SER A 439 -29.51 -15.12 -2.80
CA SER A 439 -30.58 -15.95 -2.24
C SER A 439 -31.92 -15.23 -2.14
N VAL A 440 -31.92 -13.91 -1.91
CA VAL A 440 -33.14 -13.11 -1.64
C VAL A 440 -33.68 -12.35 -2.86
N LEU A 441 -32.83 -11.97 -3.81
CA LEU A 441 -33.16 -11.20 -5.03
C LEU A 441 -32.92 -11.97 -6.35
N GLY A 442 -32.31 -13.16 -6.31
CA GLY A 442 -32.07 -14.00 -7.49
C GLY A 442 -30.67 -13.86 -8.11
N GLU A 443 -30.50 -14.43 -9.32
CA GLU A 443 -29.17 -14.65 -9.92
C GLU A 443 -28.52 -13.40 -10.54
N ASN A 444 -29.29 -12.34 -10.83
CA ASN A 444 -28.78 -11.16 -11.53
C ASN A 444 -27.94 -10.28 -10.59
N SER A 445 -26.61 -10.39 -10.72
CA SER A 445 -25.67 -9.64 -9.87
C SER A 445 -25.67 -8.14 -10.03
N ASP A 446 -25.85 -7.65 -11.25
CA ASP A 446 -25.94 -6.21 -11.51
C ASP A 446 -27.17 -5.61 -10.79
N TYR A 447 -28.31 -6.30 -10.84
CA TYR A 447 -29.53 -5.90 -10.15
C TYR A 447 -29.32 -5.76 -8.63
N TYR A 448 -28.83 -6.81 -7.96
CA TYR A 448 -28.70 -6.74 -6.50
C TYR A 448 -27.53 -5.85 -6.02
N TYR A 449 -26.51 -5.64 -6.84
CA TYR A 449 -25.51 -4.60 -6.56
C TYR A 449 -26.11 -3.21 -6.62
N ARG A 450 -27.00 -2.93 -7.58
CA ARG A 450 -27.70 -1.64 -7.66
C ARG A 450 -28.56 -1.42 -6.41
N VAL A 451 -29.39 -2.40 -6.03
CA VAL A 451 -30.19 -2.33 -4.80
C VAL A 451 -29.31 -2.05 -3.57
N PHE A 452 -28.17 -2.72 -3.45
CA PHE A 452 -27.22 -2.48 -2.37
C PHE A 452 -26.61 -1.07 -2.40
N ILE A 453 -26.07 -0.64 -3.54
CA ILE A 453 -25.40 0.67 -3.67
C ILE A 453 -26.37 1.78 -3.31
N LYS A 454 -27.60 1.72 -3.82
CA LYS A 454 -28.65 2.69 -3.47
C LYS A 454 -28.91 2.76 -1.99
N ASP A 455 -28.98 1.63 -1.30
CA ASP A 455 -29.21 1.63 0.14
C ASP A 455 -28.04 2.29 0.87
N ILE A 456 -26.80 1.94 0.52
CA ILE A 456 -25.60 2.51 1.16
C ILE A 456 -25.47 4.01 0.91
N GLN A 457 -25.86 4.50 -0.28
CA GLN A 457 -25.89 5.91 -0.67
C GLN A 457 -26.94 6.75 0.08
N LYS A 458 -27.85 6.12 0.83
CA LYS A 458 -28.74 6.84 1.77
C LYS A 458 -28.02 7.31 3.04
N ASP A 459 -26.72 7.02 3.16
CA ASP A 459 -25.87 7.36 4.30
C ASP A 459 -26.49 6.91 5.64
N ALA A 460 -26.85 7.85 6.52
CA ALA A 460 -27.43 7.59 7.82
C ALA A 460 -28.79 6.86 7.75
N SER A 461 -29.49 6.96 6.62
CA SER A 461 -30.77 6.31 6.38
C SER A 461 -30.65 4.93 5.73
N SER A 462 -29.42 4.43 5.50
CA SER A 462 -29.19 3.06 5.03
C SER A 462 -29.69 2.05 6.07
N VAL A 463 -30.47 1.08 5.62
CA VAL A 463 -30.93 -0.01 6.50
C VAL A 463 -29.93 -1.16 6.55
N PHE A 464 -29.04 -1.27 5.55
CA PHE A 464 -27.99 -2.27 5.50
C PHE A 464 -26.84 -1.97 6.47
N ARG A 465 -26.41 -0.72 6.62
CA ARG A 465 -25.31 -0.33 7.54
C ARG A 465 -25.50 -0.82 8.98
N PRO A 466 -26.63 -0.56 9.66
CA PRO A 466 -26.87 -1.08 11.01
C PRO A 466 -27.02 -2.61 11.00
N ALA A 467 -27.58 -3.20 9.94
CA ALA A 467 -27.71 -4.65 9.83
C ALA A 467 -26.34 -5.35 9.73
N LEU A 468 -25.42 -4.80 8.94
CA LEU A 468 -24.04 -5.28 8.83
C LEU A 468 -23.32 -5.19 10.18
N THR A 469 -23.45 -4.04 10.87
CA THR A 469 -22.86 -3.83 12.19
C THR A 469 -23.34 -4.92 13.17
N GLN A 470 -24.63 -5.22 13.15
CA GLN A 470 -25.19 -6.29 13.99
C GLN A 470 -24.71 -7.69 13.55
N ALA A 471 -24.59 -7.96 12.25
CA ALA A 471 -24.07 -9.22 11.74
C ALA A 471 -22.61 -9.46 12.17
N LEU A 472 -21.78 -8.41 12.18
CA LEU A 472 -20.41 -8.46 12.69
C LEU A 472 -20.37 -8.73 14.20
N LYS A 473 -21.23 -8.05 14.98
CA LYS A 473 -21.39 -8.31 16.42
C LYS A 473 -21.80 -9.76 16.70
N ASN A 474 -22.73 -10.30 15.91
CA ASN A 474 -23.20 -11.68 16.05
C ASN A 474 -22.10 -12.70 15.72
N TYR A 475 -21.19 -12.36 14.81
CA TYR A 475 -20.06 -13.19 14.46
C TYR A 475 -18.93 -13.16 15.49
N ARG A 476 -18.81 -12.07 16.26
CA ARG A 476 -17.70 -11.86 17.21
C ARG A 476 -17.46 -13.01 18.20
N PRO A 477 -18.48 -13.59 18.86
CA PRO A 477 -18.28 -14.75 19.75
C PRO A 477 -17.79 -16.01 19.01
N ILE A 478 -18.21 -16.19 17.75
CA ILE A 478 -17.75 -17.31 16.90
C ILE A 478 -16.28 -17.13 16.56
N LEU A 479 -15.89 -15.90 16.19
CA LEU A 479 -14.51 -15.53 15.92
C LEU A 479 -13.63 -15.78 17.15
N GLU A 480 -14.03 -15.31 18.32
CA GLU A 480 -13.31 -15.51 19.58
C GLU A 480 -13.10 -16.99 19.90
N LYS A 481 -14.11 -17.84 19.66
CA LYS A 481 -13.97 -19.30 19.81
C LYS A 481 -12.97 -19.90 18.82
N ILE A 482 -13.01 -19.48 17.55
CA ILE A 482 -12.05 -19.94 16.52
C ILE A 482 -10.62 -19.56 16.91
N LEU A 483 -10.42 -18.33 17.39
CA LEU A 483 -9.12 -17.83 17.81
C LEU A 483 -8.61 -18.59 19.04
N ALA A 484 -9.47 -18.86 20.03
CA ALA A 484 -9.11 -19.65 21.20
C ALA A 484 -8.72 -21.10 20.84
N GLU A 485 -9.47 -21.75 19.94
CA GLU A 485 -9.14 -23.10 19.45
C GLU A 485 -7.81 -23.14 18.69
N ARG A 486 -7.52 -22.12 17.87
CA ARG A 486 -6.24 -21.98 17.17
C ARG A 486 -5.09 -21.76 18.15
N ALA A 487 -5.29 -20.91 19.16
CA ALA A 487 -4.27 -20.60 20.16
C ALA A 487 -3.86 -21.88 20.89
N LYS A 488 -4.85 -22.64 21.37
CA LYS A 488 -4.60 -23.91 22.05
C LYS A 488 -3.83 -24.91 21.18
N LYS A 489 -4.24 -25.11 19.92
CA LYS A 489 -3.55 -26.01 18.99
C LYS A 489 -2.12 -25.56 18.66
N SER A 490 -1.89 -24.26 18.59
CA SER A 490 -0.58 -23.70 18.30
C SER A 490 0.38 -23.87 19.48
N GLU A 491 -0.11 -23.63 20.70
CA GLU A 491 0.67 -23.81 21.93
C GLU A 491 1.08 -25.28 22.13
N GLU A 492 0.20 -26.23 21.82
CA GLU A 492 0.46 -27.67 21.92
C GLU A 492 1.49 -28.17 20.88
N LYS A 493 1.62 -27.49 19.74
CA LYS A 493 2.39 -27.99 18.60
C LYS A 493 3.80 -27.39 18.50
N GLU A 494 4.03 -26.17 18.98
CA GLU A 494 5.17 -25.36 18.54
C GLU A 494 6.10 -24.84 19.63
N ALA A 495 5.93 -25.17 20.92
CA ALA A 495 6.81 -24.68 22.00
C ALA A 495 8.30 -24.94 21.69
N PRO A 496 9.04 -23.94 21.16
CA PRO A 496 10.33 -24.21 20.55
C PRO A 496 11.38 -24.31 21.63
N ILE A 497 12.41 -25.11 21.39
CA ILE A 497 13.60 -25.10 22.24
C ILE A 497 14.37 -23.83 21.91
N PHE A 498 14.47 -22.93 22.90
CA PHE A 498 15.26 -21.72 22.77
C PHE A 498 16.72 -22.07 22.48
N THR A 499 17.26 -21.41 21.46
CA THR A 499 18.66 -21.50 21.08
C THR A 499 19.17 -20.11 20.73
N ILE A 500 20.40 -19.81 21.16
CA ILE A 500 21.13 -18.61 20.75
C ILE A 500 21.48 -18.79 19.27
N GLN A 501 20.96 -17.92 18.42
CA GLN A 501 21.13 -18.02 16.97
C GLN A 501 22.58 -17.76 16.56
N GLU A 502 22.93 -18.16 15.32
CA GLU A 502 24.26 -17.90 14.77
C GLU A 502 24.49 -16.41 14.47
N SER A 503 23.42 -15.67 14.16
CA SER A 503 23.47 -14.24 13.89
C SER A 503 22.16 -13.54 14.24
N TYR A 504 22.28 -12.25 14.61
CA TYR A 504 21.17 -11.34 14.86
C TYR A 504 21.33 -10.07 14.00
N SER A 505 20.22 -9.48 13.55
CA SER A 505 20.21 -8.30 12.68
C SER A 505 19.47 -7.14 13.34
N TYR A 506 19.94 -5.92 13.12
CA TYR A 506 19.44 -4.70 13.77
C TYR A 506 19.25 -3.56 12.76
N THR A 507 18.25 -2.71 12.97
CA THR A 507 17.99 -1.50 12.17
C THR A 507 18.92 -0.35 12.57
N GLU A 508 18.83 0.77 11.86
CA GLU A 508 19.56 2.02 12.16
C GLU A 508 19.22 2.62 13.54
N ASP A 509 18.17 2.14 14.19
CA ASP A 509 17.72 2.60 15.51
C ASP A 509 18.58 2.02 16.67
N TYR A 510 19.56 1.16 16.35
CA TYR A 510 20.51 0.57 17.30
C TYR A 510 21.90 1.21 17.16
N GLU A 511 22.69 1.10 18.22
CA GLU A 511 24.09 1.50 18.28
C GLU A 511 24.96 0.44 18.97
N ASN A 512 26.24 0.41 18.63
CA ASN A 512 27.19 -0.55 19.21
C ASN A 512 27.58 -0.12 20.63
N LEU A 513 27.50 -1.05 21.59
CA LEU A 513 28.03 -0.88 22.94
C LEU A 513 29.13 -1.92 23.17
N PRO A 514 30.41 -1.51 23.29
CA PRO A 514 31.53 -2.43 23.49
C PRO A 514 31.38 -3.26 24.78
N THR A 515 31.45 -4.58 24.64
CA THR A 515 31.31 -5.53 25.75
C THR A 515 32.20 -6.75 25.51
N THR A 516 32.57 -7.47 26.57
CA THR A 516 33.50 -8.59 26.46
C THR A 516 32.85 -9.95 26.67
N LEU A 517 31.98 -10.07 27.68
CA LEU A 517 31.30 -11.31 28.05
C LEU A 517 29.99 -11.53 27.31
N ASN A 518 29.54 -10.59 26.46
CA ASN A 518 28.37 -10.79 25.61
C ASN A 518 28.59 -11.97 24.65
N VAL A 519 27.55 -12.76 24.38
CA VAL A 519 27.62 -13.91 23.46
C VAL A 519 27.84 -13.53 21.99
N LEU A 520 27.53 -12.30 21.58
CA LEU A 520 27.70 -11.79 20.22
C LEU A 520 29.05 -11.08 20.07
N GLU A 521 29.59 -11.10 18.85
CA GLU A 521 30.84 -10.40 18.50
C GLU A 521 30.72 -8.89 18.72
N ASN A 522 29.61 -8.32 18.26
CA ASN A 522 29.24 -6.92 18.45
C ASN A 522 27.90 -6.85 19.19
N PHE A 523 27.85 -6.21 20.35
CA PHE A 523 26.60 -5.99 21.06
C PHE A 523 25.96 -4.68 20.61
N TYR A 524 24.70 -4.75 20.17
CA TYR A 524 23.92 -3.60 19.73
C TYR A 524 22.77 -3.36 20.70
N ILE A 525 22.59 -2.11 21.11
CA ILE A 525 21.53 -1.65 22.02
C ILE A 525 20.75 -0.53 21.34
N ARG A 526 19.45 -0.40 21.60
CA ARG A 526 18.64 0.70 21.03
C ARG A 526 19.19 2.06 21.45
N LYS A 527 19.15 3.04 20.55
CA LYS A 527 19.59 4.41 20.81
C LYS A 527 18.74 5.07 21.89
N ASP A 528 17.41 4.97 21.79
CA ASP A 528 16.48 5.73 22.64
C ASP A 528 15.39 4.84 23.26
N TYR A 529 15.39 4.71 24.60
CA TYR A 529 14.29 4.18 25.43
C TYR A 529 14.54 4.45 26.93
N ASP A 530 13.47 4.59 27.73
CA ASP A 530 13.53 5.01 29.14
C ASP A 530 14.36 4.09 30.05
N GLY A 531 14.36 2.78 29.77
CA GLY A 531 15.06 1.77 30.58
C GLY A 531 16.58 1.70 30.38
N LYS A 532 17.10 2.36 29.33
CA LYS A 532 18.48 2.22 28.89
C LYS A 532 19.54 2.50 29.97
N PRO A 533 19.44 3.57 30.78
CA PRO A 533 20.49 3.86 31.76
C PRO A 533 20.69 2.74 32.79
N ASN A 534 19.58 2.16 33.29
CA ASN A 534 19.61 1.05 34.25
C ASN A 534 20.19 -0.23 33.64
N GLU A 535 19.80 -0.54 32.40
CA GLU A 535 20.32 -1.71 31.69
C GLU A 535 21.82 -1.58 31.36
N VAL A 536 22.25 -0.40 30.91
CA VAL A 536 23.69 -0.13 30.64
C VAL A 536 24.50 -0.26 31.93
N GLU A 537 23.98 0.21 33.06
CA GLU A 537 24.64 0.05 34.36
C GLU A 537 24.75 -1.42 34.77
N PHE A 538 23.69 -2.21 34.55
CA PHE A 538 23.71 -3.64 34.82
C PHE A 538 24.66 -4.40 33.87
N ILE A 539 24.68 -4.05 32.59
CA ILE A 539 25.62 -4.57 31.59
C ILE A 539 27.06 -4.35 32.06
N ASN A 540 27.40 -3.11 32.44
CA ASN A 540 28.74 -2.79 32.94
C ASN A 540 29.11 -3.62 34.18
N TYR A 541 28.13 -3.84 35.09
CA TYR A 541 28.33 -4.69 36.25
C TYR A 541 28.61 -6.15 35.86
N ILE A 542 27.74 -6.80 35.08
CA ILE A 542 27.91 -8.22 34.73
C ILE A 542 29.13 -8.47 33.81
N ASP A 543 29.43 -7.55 32.89
CA ASP A 543 30.59 -7.65 31.98
C ASP A 543 31.92 -7.55 32.75
N SER A 544 31.92 -6.91 33.93
CA SER A 544 33.08 -6.86 34.82
C SER A 544 33.34 -8.16 35.59
N LYS A 545 32.34 -9.05 35.74
CA LYS A 545 32.42 -10.25 36.61
C LYS A 545 33.02 -11.48 35.92
N ARG A 546 34.14 -11.32 35.21
CA ARG A 546 34.80 -12.39 34.43
C ARG A 546 35.26 -13.59 35.24
N ASN A 547 35.36 -13.46 36.56
CA ASN A 547 35.70 -14.55 37.47
C ASN A 547 34.50 -15.44 37.81
N LYS A 548 33.28 -14.98 37.61
CA LYS A 548 32.02 -15.66 37.98
C LYS A 548 31.11 -15.94 36.77
N ILE A 549 31.08 -15.02 35.81
CA ILE A 549 30.27 -15.12 34.61
C ILE A 549 31.15 -15.61 33.45
N ASP A 550 30.65 -16.62 32.74
CA ASP A 550 31.23 -17.13 31.50
C ASP A 550 30.77 -16.24 30.33
N TRP A 551 29.45 -16.07 30.18
CA TRP A 551 28.88 -15.16 29.20
C TRP A 551 27.49 -14.68 29.61
N TRP A 552 27.02 -13.60 28.99
CA TRP A 552 25.65 -13.11 29.13
C TRP A 552 25.04 -12.79 27.77
N PHE A 553 23.71 -12.92 27.67
CA PHE A 553 22.94 -12.67 26.47
C PHE A 553 21.69 -11.84 26.83
N LYS A 554 21.60 -10.64 26.26
CA LYS A 554 20.42 -9.79 26.37
C LYS A 554 19.30 -10.34 25.49
N GLN A 555 18.10 -10.48 26.04
CA GLN A 555 16.90 -10.81 25.28
C GLN A 555 16.25 -9.56 24.71
N GLU A 556 15.53 -9.72 23.62
CA GLU A 556 14.64 -8.71 23.03
C GLU A 556 13.29 -9.39 22.70
N ILE A 557 12.35 -8.62 22.17
CA ILE A 557 11.08 -9.16 21.68
C ILE A 557 11.31 -9.82 20.32
N GLY A 558 11.02 -11.11 20.19
CA GLY A 558 11.13 -11.85 18.93
C GLY A 558 10.91 -13.34 19.11
N GLN A 559 10.84 -14.09 18.01
CA GLN A 559 10.68 -15.56 18.05
C GLN A 559 12.02 -16.26 18.37
N GLU A 560 13.12 -15.59 18.09
CA GLU A 560 14.50 -16.00 18.33
C GLU A 560 14.97 -15.79 19.78
N TYR A 561 14.10 -15.24 20.64
CA TYR A 561 14.35 -14.96 22.05
C TYR A 561 13.49 -15.84 22.97
N PHE A 562 13.96 -16.02 24.19
CA PHE A 562 13.26 -16.81 25.21
C PHE A 562 12.09 -16.03 25.80
N ALA A 563 10.91 -16.64 25.78
CA ALA A 563 9.70 -16.05 26.31
C ALA A 563 9.06 -16.94 27.38
N ILE A 564 8.35 -16.30 28.30
CA ILE A 564 7.52 -16.91 29.34
C ILE A 564 6.10 -16.41 29.16
N LYS A 565 5.13 -17.33 29.17
CA LYS A 565 3.71 -16.96 29.15
C LYS A 565 3.30 -16.47 30.54
N TYR A 566 2.67 -15.30 30.60
CA TYR A 566 2.12 -14.75 31.84
C TYR A 566 0.70 -14.24 31.62
N PHE A 567 -0.10 -14.16 32.68
CA PHE A 567 -1.42 -13.54 32.63
C PHE A 567 -1.26 -12.05 32.97
N ASN A 568 -1.51 -11.17 31.99
CA ASN A 568 -1.48 -9.74 32.20
C ASN A 568 -2.76 -9.31 32.94
N THR A 569 -2.60 -8.80 34.17
CA THR A 569 -3.71 -8.40 35.03
C THR A 569 -4.38 -7.09 34.61
N ALA A 570 -3.68 -6.21 33.88
CA ALA A 570 -4.27 -4.99 33.36
C ALA A 570 -5.18 -5.29 32.15
N ASP A 571 -4.68 -6.08 31.21
CA ASP A 571 -5.38 -6.43 29.97
C ASP A 571 -6.30 -7.67 30.09
N GLN A 572 -6.29 -8.36 31.23
CA GLN A 572 -7.06 -9.58 31.49
C GLN A 572 -6.85 -10.67 30.41
N LYS A 573 -5.62 -10.82 29.90
CA LYS A 573 -5.27 -11.79 28.85
C LYS A 573 -3.88 -12.38 29.06
N PHE A 574 -3.64 -13.57 28.49
CA PHE A 574 -2.27 -14.11 28.43
C PHE A 574 -1.41 -13.33 27.43
N SER A 575 -0.16 -13.08 27.80
CA SER A 575 0.84 -12.37 26.99
C SER A 575 2.20 -13.06 27.12
N LEU A 576 3.14 -12.69 26.24
CA LEU A 576 4.53 -13.15 26.30
C LEU A 576 5.37 -12.13 27.06
N PHE A 577 6.17 -12.63 27.99
CA PHE A 577 7.16 -11.87 28.75
C PHE A 577 8.56 -12.39 28.37
N TYR A 578 9.46 -11.48 28.03
CA TYR A 578 10.84 -11.77 27.64
C TYR A 578 11.77 -11.25 28.74
N PRO A 579 12.31 -12.12 29.63
CA PRO A 579 13.24 -11.68 30.66
C PRO A 579 14.50 -11.09 30.03
N ASP A 580 14.93 -9.91 30.48
CA ASP A 580 16.02 -9.16 29.85
C ASP A 580 17.35 -9.94 29.68
N TRP A 581 17.69 -10.87 30.57
CA TRP A 581 19.03 -11.46 30.63
C TRP A 581 19.03 -12.98 30.77
N ILE A 582 19.81 -13.65 29.92
CA ILE A 582 20.29 -15.02 30.14
C ILE A 582 21.78 -14.96 30.47
N ILE A 583 22.19 -15.53 31.61
CA ILE A 583 23.58 -15.47 32.08
C ILE A 583 24.09 -16.88 32.34
N LYS A 584 25.27 -17.23 31.81
CA LYS A 584 25.97 -18.48 32.16
C LYS A 584 27.00 -18.20 33.24
N PHE A 585 26.84 -18.85 34.38
CA PHE A 585 27.83 -18.82 35.46
C PHE A 585 28.89 -19.90 35.28
N LYS A 586 30.08 -19.67 35.84
CA LYS A 586 31.21 -20.61 35.78
C LYS A 586 30.96 -21.88 36.59
N ASP A 587 30.11 -21.83 37.60
CA ASP A 587 29.66 -23.02 38.35
C ASP A 587 28.73 -23.93 37.53
N GLY A 588 28.33 -23.50 36.34
CA GLY A 588 27.48 -24.24 35.42
C GLY A 588 26.00 -23.85 35.45
N LYS A 589 25.55 -23.02 36.39
CA LYS A 589 24.14 -22.57 36.45
C LYS A 589 23.80 -21.58 35.33
N ILE A 590 22.51 -21.53 35.01
CA ILE A 590 21.92 -20.55 34.08
C ILE A 590 21.08 -19.55 34.87
N GLY A 591 21.41 -18.28 34.72
CA GLY A 591 20.65 -17.12 35.18
C GLY A 591 19.56 -16.73 34.19
N ILE A 592 18.32 -16.52 34.64
CA ILE A 592 17.25 -15.85 33.89
C ILE A 592 16.76 -14.66 34.70
N PHE A 593 17.15 -13.46 34.30
CA PHE A 593 16.92 -12.25 35.08
C PHE A 593 16.19 -11.20 34.25
N ASP A 594 15.46 -10.34 34.94
CA ASP A 594 14.74 -9.21 34.36
C ASP A 594 15.02 -7.97 35.21
N THR A 595 15.56 -6.93 34.59
CA THR A 595 15.94 -5.71 35.28
C THR A 595 14.76 -4.79 35.47
N LYS A 596 14.65 -4.20 36.66
CA LYS A 596 13.59 -3.24 36.99
C LYS A 596 14.14 -2.07 37.79
N SER A 597 13.49 -0.93 37.64
CA SER A 597 13.79 0.29 38.39
C SER A 597 12.54 1.16 38.53
N GLY A 598 12.50 1.97 39.59
CA GLY A 598 11.40 2.91 39.84
C GLY A 598 10.02 2.24 39.81
N ARG A 599 9.08 2.81 39.05
CA ARG A 599 7.67 2.36 39.00
C ARG A 599 7.50 0.94 38.43
N THR A 600 8.41 0.49 37.56
CA THR A 600 8.31 -0.85 36.95
C THR A 600 8.66 -1.96 37.94
N ALA A 601 9.36 -1.63 39.03
CA ALA A 601 9.65 -2.57 40.11
C ALA A 601 8.47 -2.74 41.09
N THR A 602 7.52 -1.78 41.12
CA THR A 602 6.34 -1.82 42.02
C THR A 602 5.09 -2.39 41.36
N ASP A 603 4.92 -2.20 40.05
CA ASP A 603 3.83 -2.81 39.27
C ASP A 603 4.40 -3.69 38.16
N THR A 604 4.13 -4.98 38.27
CA THR A 604 4.77 -6.00 37.44
C THR A 604 3.78 -6.78 36.58
N GLU A 605 2.48 -6.49 36.69
CA GLU A 605 1.40 -7.05 35.87
C GLU A 605 1.40 -8.59 35.79
N GLY A 606 1.89 -9.28 36.82
CA GLY A 606 1.97 -10.75 36.85
C GLY A 606 3.24 -11.38 36.26
N ARG A 607 4.16 -10.57 35.69
CA ARG A 607 5.44 -11.05 35.12
C ARG A 607 6.32 -11.73 36.17
N VAL A 608 6.42 -11.16 37.38
CA VAL A 608 7.27 -11.73 38.45
C VAL A 608 6.79 -13.11 38.88
N LEU A 609 5.48 -13.26 39.05
CA LEU A 609 4.89 -14.54 39.44
C LEU A 609 5.21 -15.61 38.38
N ALA A 610 5.03 -15.28 37.10
CA ALA A 610 5.33 -16.20 36.00
C ALA A 610 6.82 -16.57 35.93
N LEU A 611 7.74 -15.61 36.15
CA LEU A 611 9.17 -15.89 36.18
C LEU A 611 9.56 -16.78 37.36
N ALA A 612 9.06 -16.49 38.57
CA ALA A 612 9.29 -17.29 39.76
C ALA A 612 8.77 -18.73 39.61
N GLU A 613 7.59 -18.89 38.99
CA GLU A 613 7.03 -20.20 38.65
C GLU A 613 7.88 -20.96 37.63
N LYS A 614 8.31 -20.28 36.57
CA LYS A 614 9.14 -20.89 35.55
C LYS A 614 10.49 -21.34 36.11
N LEU A 615 11.14 -20.53 36.95
CA LEU A 615 12.40 -20.91 37.60
C LEU A 615 12.24 -22.15 38.48
N LYS A 616 11.12 -22.26 39.20
CA LYS A 616 10.81 -23.44 40.02
C LYS A 616 10.61 -24.70 39.16
N GLU A 617 9.95 -24.57 38.02
CA GLU A 617 9.76 -25.64 37.04
C GLU A 617 11.09 -26.13 36.45
N LEU A 618 11.99 -25.20 36.12
CA LEU A 618 13.31 -25.50 35.53
C LEU A 618 14.29 -26.15 36.52
N GLY A 619 14.07 -25.98 37.83
CA GLY A 619 14.80 -26.68 38.88
C GLY A 619 16.16 -26.06 39.23
N LYS A 620 16.96 -26.80 40.01
CA LYS A 620 18.14 -26.29 40.74
C LYS A 620 19.31 -25.78 39.88
N ASN A 621 19.32 -26.10 38.59
CA ASN A 621 20.35 -25.64 37.65
C ASN A 621 20.08 -24.22 37.13
N PHE A 622 18.91 -23.66 37.45
CA PHE A 622 18.52 -22.31 37.10
C PHE A 622 18.42 -21.44 38.34
N VAL A 623 18.86 -20.20 38.18
CA VAL A 623 18.71 -19.11 39.15
C VAL A 623 18.17 -17.90 38.40
N GLY A 624 17.51 -16.96 39.06
CA GLY A 624 16.89 -15.88 38.32
C GLY A 624 16.04 -14.97 39.17
N GLY A 625 15.19 -14.19 38.50
CA GLY A 625 14.22 -13.33 39.14
C GLY A 625 14.40 -11.86 38.75
N ILE A 626 13.72 -10.99 39.49
CA ILE A 626 13.81 -9.55 39.27
C ILE A 626 15.10 -9.02 39.85
N VAL A 627 15.84 -8.25 39.05
CA VAL A 627 17.10 -7.62 39.44
C VAL A 627 16.93 -6.12 39.52
N LEU A 628 17.40 -5.53 40.60
CA LEU A 628 17.45 -4.09 40.78
C LEU A 628 18.67 -3.66 41.57
N LYS A 629 18.98 -2.37 41.47
CA LYS A 629 20.06 -1.74 42.22
C LYS A 629 19.49 -0.95 43.38
N GLU A 630 19.98 -1.21 44.59
CA GLU A 630 19.66 -0.46 45.79
C GLU A 630 20.98 0.06 46.39
N GLY A 631 21.12 1.38 46.47
CA GLY A 631 22.42 2.03 46.74
C GLY A 631 23.46 1.65 45.68
N SER A 632 24.57 1.03 46.08
CA SER A 632 25.62 0.58 45.17
C SER A 632 25.60 -0.93 44.88
N ILE A 633 24.59 -1.65 45.38
CA ILE A 633 24.55 -3.12 45.36
C ILE A 633 23.38 -3.62 44.50
N TRP A 634 23.69 -4.56 43.61
CA TRP A 634 22.68 -5.28 42.83
C TRP A 634 22.09 -6.42 43.65
N HIS A 635 20.76 -6.47 43.71
CA HIS A 635 19.99 -7.51 44.38
C HIS A 635 19.10 -8.23 43.37
N TYR A 636 18.71 -9.46 43.69
CA TYR A 636 17.72 -10.22 42.93
C TYR A 636 16.67 -10.86 43.84
N ASN A 637 15.47 -11.08 43.31
CA ASN A 637 14.37 -11.72 44.02
C ASN A 637 13.66 -12.75 43.12
N ASP A 638 13.68 -14.01 43.55
CA ASP A 638 13.10 -15.18 42.89
C ASP A 638 11.78 -15.66 43.53
N SER A 639 11.25 -14.92 44.50
CA SER A 639 10.06 -15.32 45.27
C SER A 639 8.76 -15.06 44.52
N LYS A 640 7.78 -15.96 44.71
CA LYS A 640 6.38 -15.72 44.30
C LYS A 640 5.73 -14.59 45.10
N ASP A 641 6.16 -14.40 46.35
CA ASP A 641 5.69 -13.34 47.25
C ASP A 641 6.51 -12.06 47.05
N TYR A 642 6.73 -11.67 45.79
CA TYR A 642 7.55 -10.52 45.44
C TYR A 642 6.98 -9.24 46.05
N LYS A 643 7.84 -8.52 46.77
CA LYS A 643 7.55 -7.20 47.33
C LYS A 643 8.78 -6.32 47.17
N TYR A 644 8.57 -5.13 46.61
CA TYR A 644 9.59 -4.11 46.53
C TYR A 644 9.12 -2.83 47.21
N ILE A 645 9.88 -2.38 48.19
CA ILE A 645 9.74 -1.08 48.84
C ILE A 645 11.11 -0.40 48.72
N PRO A 646 11.23 0.73 48.00
CA PRO A 646 12.49 1.46 47.90
C PRO A 646 13.06 1.76 49.28
N GLY A 647 14.36 1.51 49.48
CA GLY A 647 15.05 1.67 50.76
C GLY A 647 14.77 0.60 51.84
N ASN A 648 13.88 -0.37 51.59
CA ASN A 648 13.53 -1.42 52.55
C ASN A 648 13.30 -2.78 51.85
N LEU A 649 14.41 -3.44 51.51
CA LEU A 649 14.38 -4.78 50.92
C LEU A 649 14.04 -5.83 51.98
N ASP A 650 13.05 -6.67 51.71
CA ASP A 650 12.71 -7.80 52.58
C ASP A 650 13.73 -8.96 52.49
N LYS A 651 13.51 -10.02 53.29
CA LYS A 651 14.38 -11.20 53.33
C LYS A 651 14.47 -12.01 52.02
N ASN A 652 13.59 -11.74 51.05
CA ASN A 652 13.59 -12.47 49.78
C ASN A 652 14.56 -11.85 48.77
N TRP A 653 15.03 -10.62 49.02
CA TRP A 653 16.08 -9.99 48.23
C TRP A 653 17.44 -10.54 48.63
N LYS A 654 18.13 -11.14 47.66
CA LYS A 654 19.47 -11.72 47.80
C LYS A 654 20.44 -10.85 47.04
N LYS A 655 21.68 -10.75 47.49
CA LYS A 655 22.67 -9.99 46.73
C LYS A 655 23.06 -10.76 45.48
N PHE A 656 23.14 -10.08 44.35
CA PHE A 656 23.59 -10.69 43.10
C PHE A 656 25.05 -11.16 43.20
N GLU A 657 25.87 -10.46 44.01
CA GLU A 657 27.28 -10.82 44.21
C GLU A 657 27.49 -12.18 44.87
N ASP A 658 26.48 -12.74 45.54
CA ASP A 658 26.55 -14.05 46.19
C ASP A 658 26.40 -15.21 45.18
N LEU A 659 26.00 -14.91 43.94
CA LEU A 659 26.00 -15.87 42.84
C LEU A 659 27.44 -16.13 42.37
N ASN A 660 27.77 -17.39 42.08
CA ASN A 660 29.11 -17.84 41.70
C ASN A 660 29.14 -18.40 40.29
#